data_AF-A0A959EXP7-F1
#
_entry.id   AF-A0A959EXP7-F1
#
_cell.length_a   1.000
_cell.length_b   1.000
_cell.length_c   1.000
_cell.angle_alpha   90.00
_cell.angle_beta   90.00
_cell.angle_gamma   90.00
#
_symmetry.space_group_name_H-M   'P 1'
#
loop_
_entity.id
_entity.type
_entity.pdbx_description
1 polymer ?
#
loop_
_entity_poly.entity_id
_entity_poly.type
_entity_poly.pdbx_seq_one_letter_code
_entity_poly.pdbx_strand_id
1 'polypeptide(L)'
;MSDEEQVRNAGIRSAIIVDDGYDEIPEVAELQDEEAWESFFDDAQGEAAAQIENIFPGYDQSDREELKFNQDFINALWHSRHAIRELLGGLFDVYEHKIQDNRPFLDAAEAALNALNIPFRTCGRDFVNAAVETDLIIIDLFLGIQQGAQDREFTANRLNEVFRHRGNSPLPSIVLMSQVPGIRELAKDFRRDVKIHASSFRHIRKSDLLKPGRVEGLILTLASHRSNSQALATFVETWEAKAIEAVHTAAGTLRKIDIDDLQHLRSMLLRFEGLNTSSYILDVFDRVLQYEIESHSTVLDASLPLDEVADDPAPLMISNDRDTYAVLEQTLFVNPMRRAHSTGAEWPIAFGDILGPKPGRFTKPRGIFLGRTDLVFFVASPECDLIRKDGLATALLVSGSLRDIDMTKPVLAVTSKTTPVITLDAGQRYQIEWDFGDLRTIGLKKVKQGLHQKNGDMSIVARLREGPALSLRQQLLSNLGRVGELAPLPRSFRFKADLYFPLQAGGVQLIQIPEGVEITGNVIIPRLGKFASAIIDSNCEDEMTAVLLDLDIASVAKKSKKRFEILKEQTRIRQIFRSGFQIELPLVERRSAGLLKLGEEQPEKDSAKPKIDNVATIVEGRVTEEDLAKLEQDVGLILRVHSESSE
;
A
#
# COMPACT_ATOMS: atom_id res chain seq x y z
N MET A 1 18.71 15.14 21.24
CA MET A 1 19.41 14.08 20.49
C MET A 1 19.78 14.70 19.16
N SER A 2 21.05 14.63 18.74
CA SER A 2 21.42 15.08 17.40
C SER A 2 20.89 14.12 16.34
N ASP A 3 20.75 14.58 15.10
CA ASP A 3 20.30 13.75 13.98
C ASP A 3 21.23 12.54 13.78
N GLU A 4 22.55 12.72 13.96
CA GLU A 4 23.54 11.63 13.95
C GLU A 4 23.29 10.58 15.04
N GLU A 5 23.03 11.02 16.27
CA GLU A 5 22.73 10.11 17.39
C GLU A 5 21.44 9.33 17.13
N GLN A 6 20.43 9.98 16.54
CA GLN A 6 19.17 9.34 16.19
C GLN A 6 19.37 8.20 15.20
N VAL A 7 20.08 8.45 14.10
CA VAL A 7 20.38 7.45 13.06
C VAL A 7 21.17 6.28 13.62
N ARG A 8 22.21 6.56 14.43
CA ARG A 8 23.03 5.51 15.05
C ARG A 8 22.25 4.69 16.06
N ASN A 9 21.41 5.33 16.88
CA ASN A 9 20.55 4.66 17.87
C ASN A 9 19.47 3.79 17.21
N ALA A 10 18.99 4.20 16.03
CA ALA A 10 18.10 3.37 15.21
C ALA A 10 18.79 2.15 14.59
N GLY A 11 20.12 2.05 14.69
CA GLY A 11 20.88 0.93 14.14
C GLY A 11 21.17 1.07 12.65
N ILE A 12 21.29 2.30 12.13
CA ILE A 12 21.86 2.57 10.81
C ILE A 12 23.31 2.98 11.01
N ARG A 13 24.25 2.07 10.72
CA ARG A 13 25.69 2.25 10.96
C ARG A 13 26.54 2.15 9.70
N SER A 14 25.96 1.68 8.62
CA SER A 14 26.62 1.55 7.33
C SER A 14 25.62 1.78 6.19
N ALA A 15 26.09 2.36 5.10
CA ALA A 15 25.30 2.56 3.90
C ALA A 15 26.04 2.10 2.64
N ILE A 16 25.29 1.89 1.56
CA ILE A 16 25.84 1.73 0.21
C ILE A 16 25.02 2.55 -0.77
N ILE A 17 25.70 3.20 -1.70
CA ILE A 17 25.08 3.84 -2.87
C ILE A 17 25.33 2.94 -4.08
N VAL A 18 24.26 2.56 -4.76
CA VAL A 18 24.26 1.66 -5.91
C VAL A 18 23.71 2.41 -7.12
N ASP A 19 24.56 2.68 -8.10
CA ASP A 19 24.21 3.39 -9.32
C ASP A 19 25.19 2.99 -10.41
N ASP A 20 24.71 2.83 -11.64
CA ASP A 20 25.60 2.45 -12.76
C ASP A 20 26.57 3.57 -13.17
N GLY A 21 26.38 4.80 -12.67
CA GLY A 21 27.40 5.85 -12.73
C GLY A 21 28.67 5.56 -11.92
N TYR A 22 28.69 4.51 -11.08
CA TYR A 22 29.89 4.02 -10.40
C TYR A 22 30.54 2.82 -11.10
N ASP A 23 29.98 2.31 -12.20
CA ASP A 23 30.66 1.26 -12.98
C ASP A 23 31.95 1.83 -13.59
N GLU A 24 33.05 1.09 -13.45
CA GLU A 24 34.36 1.54 -13.95
C GLU A 24 34.51 1.34 -15.46
N ILE A 25 33.70 0.45 -16.06
CA ILE A 25 33.80 0.01 -17.45
C ILE A 25 32.38 -0.14 -18.03
N PRO A 26 32.13 0.30 -19.28
CA PRO A 26 30.83 0.11 -19.93
C PRO A 26 30.55 -1.35 -20.27
N GLU A 27 29.27 -1.74 -20.23
CA GLU A 27 28.81 -3.01 -20.78
C GLU A 27 28.57 -2.93 -22.30
N VAL A 28 28.58 -4.08 -22.97
CA VAL A 28 28.17 -4.24 -24.39
C VAL A 28 26.83 -3.53 -24.68
N ALA A 29 25.86 -3.70 -23.79
CA ALA A 29 24.52 -3.12 -23.94
C ALA A 29 24.54 -1.57 -23.92
N GLU A 30 25.65 -0.96 -23.50
CA GLU A 30 25.81 0.48 -23.39
C GLU A 30 26.46 1.13 -24.61
N LEU A 31 27.04 0.31 -25.50
CA LEU A 31 27.76 0.75 -26.69
C LEU A 31 26.98 0.31 -27.93
N GLN A 32 25.79 0.86 -28.12
CA GLN A 32 24.86 0.49 -29.20
C GLN A 32 24.94 1.45 -30.41
N ASP A 33 25.87 2.41 -30.40
CA ASP A 33 26.07 3.33 -31.52
C ASP A 33 26.84 2.63 -32.64
N GLU A 34 26.10 2.11 -33.62
CA GLU A 34 26.67 1.45 -34.79
C GLU A 34 27.58 2.38 -35.61
N GLU A 35 27.29 3.68 -35.69
CA GLU A 35 28.13 4.61 -36.44
C GLU A 35 29.48 4.81 -35.75
N ALA A 36 29.47 4.88 -34.41
CA ALA A 36 30.70 4.98 -33.64
C ALA A 36 31.55 3.70 -33.72
N TRP A 37 30.92 2.52 -33.73
CA TRP A 37 31.61 1.26 -33.95
C TRP A 37 32.19 1.14 -35.36
N GLU A 38 31.44 1.48 -36.41
CA GLU A 38 31.96 1.46 -37.79
C GLU A 38 33.14 2.43 -37.94
N SER A 39 33.05 3.63 -37.37
CA SER A 39 34.17 4.58 -37.36
C SER A 39 35.42 3.99 -36.69
N PHE A 40 35.26 3.35 -35.52
CA PHE A 40 36.36 2.67 -34.84
C PHE A 40 36.99 1.57 -35.71
N PHE A 41 36.19 0.70 -36.33
CA PHE A 41 36.71 -0.39 -37.16
C PHE A 41 37.32 0.08 -38.49
N ASP A 42 36.87 1.21 -39.03
CA ASP A 42 37.47 1.83 -40.21
C ASP A 42 38.83 2.46 -39.88
N ASP A 43 38.96 3.09 -38.72
CA ASP A 43 40.20 3.69 -38.24
C ASP A 43 41.20 2.64 -37.70
N ALA A 44 40.71 1.50 -37.20
CA ALA A 44 41.52 0.38 -36.70
C ALA A 44 42.08 -0.52 -37.81
N GLN A 45 42.53 0.06 -38.94
CA GLN A 45 43.09 -0.66 -40.08
C GLN A 45 44.61 -0.43 -40.26
N GLY A 46 45.26 -1.32 -41.01
CA GLY A 46 46.68 -1.17 -41.36
C GLY A 46 47.61 -1.19 -40.14
N GLU A 47 48.42 -0.14 -39.95
CA GLU A 47 49.32 -0.05 -38.80
C GLU A 47 48.56 0.09 -37.45
N ALA A 48 47.33 0.61 -37.46
CA ALA A 48 46.49 0.73 -36.27
C ALA A 48 45.94 -0.62 -35.79
N ALA A 49 45.68 -1.56 -36.72
CA ALA A 49 45.25 -2.92 -36.37
C ALA A 49 46.29 -3.64 -35.48
N ALA A 50 47.58 -3.41 -35.73
CA ALA A 50 48.65 -3.95 -34.89
C ALA A 50 48.64 -3.37 -33.47
N GLN A 51 48.14 -2.14 -33.28
CA GLN A 51 47.99 -1.54 -31.95
C GLN A 51 46.84 -2.18 -31.19
N ILE A 52 45.72 -2.49 -31.86
CA ILE A 52 44.58 -3.19 -31.26
C ILE A 52 44.94 -4.65 -30.95
N GLU A 53 45.62 -5.37 -31.85
CA GLU A 53 46.12 -6.73 -31.62
C GLU A 53 47.06 -6.83 -30.40
N ASN A 54 47.85 -5.79 -30.14
CA ASN A 54 48.70 -5.74 -28.95
C ASN A 54 47.90 -5.60 -27.64
N ILE A 55 46.71 -5.02 -27.70
CA ILE A 55 45.81 -4.78 -26.56
C ILE A 55 44.89 -5.99 -26.35
N PHE A 56 44.42 -6.59 -27.44
CA PHE A 56 43.56 -7.76 -27.46
C PHE A 56 44.13 -8.81 -28.45
N PRO A 57 44.94 -9.77 -27.97
CA PRO A 57 45.57 -10.77 -28.81
C PRO A 57 44.54 -11.65 -29.53
N GLY A 58 44.69 -11.82 -30.85
CA GLY A 58 43.72 -12.52 -31.69
C GLY A 58 42.61 -11.62 -32.23
N TYR A 59 42.82 -10.30 -32.27
CA TYR A 59 41.96 -9.36 -32.98
C TYR A 59 41.99 -9.64 -34.49
N ASP A 60 40.84 -10.03 -35.02
CA ASP A 60 40.58 -10.12 -36.45
C ASP A 60 39.48 -9.12 -36.82
N GLN A 61 39.79 -8.19 -37.71
CA GLN A 61 38.85 -7.19 -38.18
C GLN A 61 37.64 -7.82 -38.89
N SER A 62 37.81 -9.01 -39.48
CA SER A 62 36.71 -9.72 -40.14
C SER A 62 35.63 -10.21 -39.16
N ASP A 63 35.96 -10.30 -37.87
CA ASP A 63 35.06 -10.67 -36.78
C ASP A 63 34.38 -9.45 -36.13
N ARG A 64 34.39 -8.27 -36.78
CA ARG A 64 33.84 -7.02 -36.23
C ARG A 64 32.43 -7.15 -35.65
N GLU A 65 31.56 -7.93 -36.29
CA GLU A 65 30.17 -8.14 -35.82
C GLU A 65 30.12 -8.94 -34.51
N GLU A 66 31.07 -9.85 -34.27
CA GLU A 66 31.15 -10.60 -33.01
C GLU A 66 31.89 -9.79 -31.93
N LEU A 67 32.91 -9.03 -32.32
CA LEU A 67 33.71 -8.20 -31.42
C LEU A 67 32.90 -7.07 -30.76
N LYS A 68 31.92 -6.48 -31.47
CA LYS A 68 30.98 -5.48 -30.91
C LYS A 68 30.22 -6.00 -29.68
N PHE A 69 29.98 -7.31 -29.61
CA PHE A 69 29.26 -7.95 -28.51
C PHE A 69 30.17 -8.67 -27.51
N ASN A 70 31.49 -8.54 -27.64
CA ASN A 70 32.46 -9.17 -26.76
C ASN A 70 32.89 -8.22 -25.62
N GLN A 71 32.46 -8.53 -24.40
CA GLN A 71 32.79 -7.73 -23.21
C GLN A 71 34.30 -7.68 -22.94
N ASP A 72 35.04 -8.76 -23.18
CA ASP A 72 36.50 -8.78 -22.96
C ASP A 72 37.24 -7.85 -23.92
N PHE A 73 36.73 -7.73 -25.16
CA PHE A 73 37.24 -6.78 -26.14
C PHE A 73 36.99 -5.33 -25.71
N ILE A 74 35.75 -5.01 -25.29
CA ILE A 74 35.40 -3.69 -24.76
C ILE A 74 36.24 -3.35 -23.53
N ASN A 75 36.43 -4.30 -22.60
CA ASN A 75 37.28 -4.12 -21.44
C ASN A 75 38.71 -3.75 -21.88
N ALA A 76 39.28 -4.45 -22.87
CA ALA A 76 40.63 -4.20 -23.35
C ALA A 76 40.77 -2.80 -24.00
N LEU A 77 39.79 -2.41 -24.83
CA LEU A 77 39.72 -1.08 -25.43
C LEU A 77 39.60 0.02 -24.37
N TRP A 78 38.74 -0.17 -23.37
CA TRP A 78 38.51 0.80 -22.31
C TRP A 78 39.76 1.02 -21.44
N HIS A 79 40.44 -0.05 -21.03
CA HIS A 79 41.67 0.06 -20.24
C HIS A 79 42.80 0.77 -21.00
N SER A 80 42.83 0.59 -22.33
CA SER A 80 43.85 1.17 -23.20
C SER A 80 43.44 2.51 -23.81
N ARG A 81 42.26 3.05 -23.45
CA ARG A 81 41.63 4.18 -24.15
C ARG A 81 42.48 5.44 -24.27
N HIS A 82 43.35 5.70 -23.30
CA HIS A 82 44.26 6.84 -23.35
C HIS A 82 45.38 6.66 -24.39
N ALA A 83 45.79 5.42 -24.66
CA ALA A 83 46.81 5.10 -25.64
C ALA A 83 46.27 5.04 -27.08
N ILE A 84 45.00 4.68 -27.25
CA ILE A 84 44.32 4.55 -28.56
C ILE A 84 43.23 5.60 -28.77
N ARG A 85 43.30 6.74 -28.08
CA ARG A 85 42.23 7.76 -28.07
C ARG A 85 41.86 8.25 -29.47
N GLU A 86 42.85 8.38 -30.35
CA GLU A 86 42.63 8.83 -31.73
C GLU A 86 41.86 7.79 -32.58
N LEU A 87 41.96 6.50 -32.23
CA LEU A 87 41.26 5.40 -32.92
C LEU A 87 39.84 5.18 -32.39
N LEU A 88 39.60 5.49 -31.11
CA LEU A 88 38.30 5.27 -30.48
C LEU A 88 37.22 6.24 -30.95
N GLY A 89 37.59 7.35 -31.59
CA GLY A 89 36.65 8.37 -32.03
C GLY A 89 35.77 8.84 -30.87
N GLY A 90 34.45 8.63 -31.02
CA GLY A 90 33.43 8.90 -29.99
C GLY A 90 32.77 7.65 -29.41
N LEU A 91 33.37 6.46 -29.58
CA LEU A 91 32.77 5.17 -29.19
C LEU A 91 32.29 5.14 -27.74
N PHE A 92 33.03 5.79 -26.84
CA PHE A 92 32.73 5.84 -25.42
C PHE A 92 32.08 7.14 -24.96
N ASP A 93 31.89 8.12 -25.85
CA ASP A 93 31.48 9.47 -25.46
C ASP A 93 30.12 9.46 -24.75
N VAL A 94 29.15 8.69 -25.25
CA VAL A 94 27.81 8.59 -24.64
C VAL A 94 27.88 8.09 -23.20
N TYR A 95 28.72 7.07 -22.96
CA TYR A 95 28.92 6.50 -21.63
C TYR A 95 29.65 7.47 -20.69
N GLU A 96 30.72 8.10 -21.18
CA GLU A 96 31.47 9.11 -20.40
C GLU A 96 30.60 10.31 -20.03
N HIS A 97 29.75 10.79 -20.95
CA HIS A 97 28.79 11.85 -20.68
C HIS A 97 27.74 11.42 -19.65
N LYS A 98 27.20 10.20 -19.74
CA LYS A 98 26.25 9.65 -18.76
C LYS A 98 26.83 9.63 -17.34
N ILE A 99 28.09 9.19 -17.18
CA ILE A 99 28.76 9.22 -15.86
C ILE A 99 28.87 10.66 -15.36
N GLN A 100 29.26 11.59 -16.22
CA GLN A 100 29.37 13.01 -15.86
C GLN A 100 28.02 13.61 -15.45
N ASP A 101 26.94 13.27 -16.15
CA ASP A 101 25.58 13.74 -15.87
C ASP A 101 25.04 13.14 -14.55
N ASN A 102 25.41 11.90 -14.21
CA ASN A 102 25.01 11.27 -12.96
C ASN A 102 25.80 11.78 -11.75
N ARG A 103 27.04 12.25 -11.96
CA ARG A 103 27.97 12.64 -10.89
C ARG A 103 27.40 13.62 -9.86
N PRO A 104 26.71 14.72 -10.23
CA PRO A 104 26.16 15.66 -9.25
C PRO A 104 25.13 15.01 -8.31
N PHE A 105 24.34 14.06 -8.80
CA PHE A 105 23.34 13.35 -8.00
C PHE A 105 24.00 12.42 -6.98
N LEU A 106 25.06 11.72 -7.43
CA LEU A 106 25.85 10.83 -6.58
C LEU A 106 26.59 11.60 -5.49
N ASP A 107 27.26 12.71 -5.84
CA ASP A 107 27.93 13.58 -4.89
C ASP A 107 26.95 14.14 -3.84
N ALA A 108 25.70 14.44 -4.22
CA ALA A 108 24.67 14.90 -3.29
C ALA A 108 24.21 13.79 -2.31
N ALA A 109 24.07 12.54 -2.78
CA ALA A 109 23.78 11.40 -1.91
C ALA A 109 24.94 11.12 -0.93
N GLU A 110 26.19 11.21 -1.40
CA GLU A 110 27.39 11.10 -0.58
C GLU A 110 27.46 12.21 0.48
N ALA A 111 27.15 13.46 0.10
CA ALA A 111 27.13 14.59 1.02
C ALA A 111 26.11 14.40 2.15
N ALA A 112 24.92 13.87 1.85
CA ALA A 112 23.89 13.60 2.86
C ALA A 112 24.32 12.50 3.86
N LEU A 113 24.97 11.44 3.39
CA LEU A 113 25.50 10.39 4.27
C LEU A 113 26.64 10.93 5.16
N ASN A 114 27.52 11.76 4.59
CA ASN A 114 28.58 12.43 5.34
C ASN A 114 28.02 13.39 6.41
N ALA A 115 26.97 14.16 6.07
CA ALA A 115 26.31 15.09 7.00
C ALA A 115 25.68 14.37 8.21
N LEU A 116 25.23 13.13 8.03
CA LEU A 116 24.72 12.27 9.09
C LEU A 116 25.78 11.37 9.73
N ASN A 117 27.04 11.51 9.32
CA ASN A 117 28.18 10.72 9.81
C ASN A 117 27.97 9.19 9.66
N ILE A 118 27.36 8.78 8.54
CA ILE A 118 27.12 7.38 8.19
C ILE A 118 28.25 6.91 7.27
N PRO A 119 29.10 5.95 7.70
CA PRO A 119 30.08 5.32 6.82
C PRO A 119 29.39 4.67 5.62
N PHE A 120 29.91 4.90 4.41
CA PHE A 120 29.31 4.33 3.21
C PHE A 120 30.32 3.76 2.21
N ARG A 121 29.82 2.91 1.33
CA ARG A 121 30.52 2.41 0.14
C ARG A 121 29.74 2.84 -1.11
N THR A 122 30.43 2.91 -2.24
CA THR A 122 29.81 3.12 -3.55
C THR A 122 30.05 1.88 -4.39
N CYS A 123 29.08 1.54 -5.23
CA CYS A 123 29.17 0.37 -6.10
C CYS A 123 28.31 0.56 -7.34
N GLY A 124 28.73 -0.03 -8.44
CA GLY A 124 27.94 -0.14 -9.66
C GLY A 124 27.03 -1.36 -9.64
N ARG A 125 26.91 -2.06 -10.76
CA ARG A 125 25.99 -3.19 -10.95
C ARG A 125 26.30 -4.43 -10.09
N ASP A 126 27.55 -4.64 -9.70
CA ASP A 126 27.98 -5.79 -8.89
C ASP A 126 27.97 -5.51 -7.37
N PHE A 127 26.83 -5.07 -6.86
CA PHE A 127 26.71 -4.62 -5.46
C PHE A 127 26.37 -5.70 -4.45
N VAL A 128 26.02 -6.92 -4.87
CA VAL A 128 25.39 -7.92 -4.00
C VAL A 128 26.24 -8.22 -2.76
N ASN A 129 27.51 -8.56 -2.96
CA ASN A 129 28.42 -8.88 -1.85
C ASN A 129 28.67 -7.67 -0.94
N ALA A 130 28.75 -6.47 -1.52
CA ALA A 130 28.99 -5.24 -0.77
C ALA A 130 27.78 -4.80 0.07
N ALA A 131 26.57 -5.16 -0.35
CA ALA A 131 25.31 -4.78 0.30
C ALA A 131 24.81 -5.77 1.36
N VAL A 132 25.41 -6.95 1.51
CA VAL A 132 24.97 -7.95 2.51
C VAL A 132 25.01 -7.39 3.93
N GLU A 133 26.06 -6.66 4.30
CA GLU A 133 26.27 -6.18 5.68
C GLU A 133 25.82 -4.73 5.92
N THR A 134 25.13 -4.11 4.95
CA THR A 134 24.78 -2.68 5.05
C THR A 134 23.46 -2.44 5.76
N ASP A 135 23.30 -1.33 6.47
CA ASP A 135 22.03 -1.00 7.13
C ASP A 135 21.08 -0.20 6.25
N LEU A 136 21.64 0.58 5.32
CA LEU A 136 20.93 1.45 4.39
C LEU A 136 21.44 1.22 2.96
N ILE A 137 20.53 1.08 2.00
CA ILE A 137 20.84 0.97 0.58
C ILE A 137 20.15 2.14 -0.14
N ILE A 138 20.95 2.99 -0.78
CA ILE A 138 20.47 3.99 -1.74
C ILE A 138 20.73 3.42 -3.14
N ILE A 139 19.70 3.15 -3.93
CA ILE A 139 19.83 2.36 -5.16
C ILE A 139 19.04 2.97 -6.31
N ASP A 140 19.65 3.03 -7.50
CA ASP A 140 18.94 3.42 -8.72
C ASP A 140 17.94 2.34 -9.16
N LEU A 141 16.79 2.77 -9.66
CA LEU A 141 15.74 1.86 -10.11
C LEU A 141 16.12 1.08 -11.38
N PHE A 142 16.93 1.69 -12.24
CA PHE A 142 17.37 1.12 -13.51
C PHE A 142 18.88 1.07 -13.54
N LEU A 143 19.44 -0.10 -13.25
CA LEU A 143 20.87 -0.37 -13.43
C LEU A 143 21.11 -0.81 -14.88
N GLY A 144 21.22 0.15 -15.81
CA GLY A 144 21.30 -0.10 -17.25
C GLY A 144 20.86 1.12 -18.09
N ILE A 145 21.18 1.12 -19.40
CA ILE A 145 20.91 2.26 -20.28
C ILE A 145 19.47 2.29 -20.82
N GLN A 146 18.81 1.14 -20.97
CA GLN A 146 17.51 1.09 -21.62
C GLN A 146 16.37 1.64 -20.74
N GLN A 147 16.61 1.84 -19.44
CA GLN A 147 15.63 2.28 -18.43
C GLN A 147 14.30 1.53 -18.57
N GLY A 148 14.41 0.23 -18.87
CA GLY A 148 13.32 -0.64 -19.26
C GLY A 148 12.87 -1.58 -18.15
N ALA A 149 11.84 -2.38 -18.43
CA ALA A 149 11.34 -3.38 -17.49
C ALA A 149 12.42 -4.40 -17.08
N GLN A 150 13.35 -4.72 -17.98
CA GLN A 150 14.46 -5.65 -17.74
C GLN A 150 15.46 -5.11 -16.71
N ASP A 151 15.89 -3.85 -16.83
CA ASP A 151 16.83 -3.23 -15.87
C ASP A 151 16.22 -3.13 -14.46
N ARG A 152 14.91 -2.87 -14.39
CA ARG A 152 14.16 -2.90 -13.14
C ARG A 152 14.12 -4.29 -12.53
N GLU A 153 13.80 -5.30 -13.34
CA GLU A 153 13.75 -6.70 -12.91
C GLU A 153 15.13 -7.18 -12.47
N PHE A 154 16.19 -6.80 -13.18
CA PHE A 154 17.58 -7.05 -12.80
C PHE A 154 17.88 -6.47 -11.42
N THR A 155 17.58 -5.18 -11.20
CA THR A 155 17.77 -4.50 -9.92
C THR A 155 17.02 -5.21 -8.78
N ALA A 156 15.75 -5.57 -9.01
CA ALA A 156 14.93 -6.28 -8.03
C ALA A 156 15.48 -7.69 -7.72
N ASN A 157 15.92 -8.42 -8.73
CA ASN A 157 16.49 -9.76 -8.57
C ASN A 157 17.80 -9.75 -7.78
N ARG A 158 18.69 -8.79 -8.05
CA ARG A 158 19.96 -8.62 -7.32
C ARG A 158 19.72 -8.19 -5.87
N LEU A 159 18.74 -7.32 -5.63
CA LEU A 159 18.38 -6.95 -4.27
C LEU A 159 17.76 -8.12 -3.49
N ASN A 160 16.93 -8.95 -4.13
CA ASN A 160 16.43 -10.20 -3.56
C ASN A 160 17.58 -11.18 -3.24
N GLU A 161 18.65 -11.20 -4.05
CA GLU A 161 19.85 -11.99 -3.78
C GLU A 161 20.57 -11.50 -2.50
N VAL A 162 20.70 -10.18 -2.32
CA VAL A 162 21.23 -9.57 -1.08
C VAL A 162 20.45 -10.07 0.13
N PHE A 163 19.11 -10.05 0.08
CA PHE A 163 18.27 -10.47 1.19
C PHE A 163 18.44 -11.95 1.52
N ARG A 164 18.57 -12.82 0.51
CA ARG A 164 18.86 -14.24 0.73
C ARG A 164 20.21 -14.44 1.42
N HIS A 165 21.24 -13.70 1.02
CA HIS A 165 22.58 -13.79 1.62
C HIS A 165 22.63 -13.26 3.06
N ARG A 166 21.74 -12.32 3.44
CA ARG A 166 21.63 -11.83 4.81
C ARG A 166 21.07 -12.85 5.81
N GLY A 167 20.30 -13.82 5.34
CA GLY A 167 19.63 -14.81 6.18
C GLY A 167 18.72 -14.14 7.23
N ASN A 168 18.96 -14.42 8.51
CA ASN A 168 18.16 -13.89 9.63
C ASN A 168 18.59 -12.48 10.08
N SER A 169 19.53 -11.83 9.37
CA SER A 169 19.95 -10.47 9.70
C SER A 169 18.83 -9.49 9.31
N PRO A 170 18.59 -8.42 10.10
CA PRO A 170 17.55 -7.47 9.78
C PRO A 170 17.70 -6.89 8.36
N LEU A 171 16.59 -6.77 7.66
CA LEU A 171 16.57 -6.17 6.33
C LEU A 171 17.05 -4.71 6.38
N PRO A 172 17.79 -4.25 5.35
CA PRO A 172 18.23 -2.87 5.28
C PRO A 172 17.05 -1.94 4.98
N SER A 173 17.21 -0.67 5.34
CA SER A 173 16.33 0.39 4.87
C SER A 173 16.72 0.75 3.43
N ILE A 174 15.76 1.09 2.59
CA ILE A 174 16.01 1.33 1.16
C ILE A 174 15.50 2.71 0.74
N VAL A 175 16.33 3.41 -0.01
CA VAL A 175 15.98 4.63 -0.74
C VAL A 175 16.19 4.36 -2.22
N LEU A 176 15.09 4.18 -2.94
CA LEU A 176 15.08 3.99 -4.39
C LEU A 176 15.17 5.34 -5.10
N MET A 177 16.17 5.55 -5.94
CA MET A 177 16.30 6.76 -6.77
C MET A 177 15.98 6.47 -8.23
N SER A 178 15.46 7.45 -8.96
CA SER A 178 15.27 7.37 -10.42
C SER A 178 15.05 8.74 -11.05
N GLN A 179 15.38 8.88 -12.34
CA GLN A 179 15.07 10.08 -13.14
C GLN A 179 13.71 9.96 -13.87
N VAL A 180 13.11 8.77 -13.93
CA VAL A 180 11.93 8.53 -14.78
C VAL A 180 10.66 9.22 -14.25
N PRO A 181 9.91 9.96 -15.11
CA PRO A 181 8.58 10.44 -14.78
C PRO A 181 7.66 9.26 -14.44
N GLY A 182 7.17 9.19 -13.20
CA GLY A 182 6.31 8.08 -12.75
C GLY A 182 6.94 7.11 -11.75
N ILE A 183 8.11 7.44 -11.18
CA ILE A 183 8.75 6.67 -10.09
C ILE A 183 7.77 6.28 -8.96
N ARG A 184 6.72 7.07 -8.69
CA ARG A 184 5.72 6.78 -7.66
C ARG A 184 5.00 5.44 -7.87
N GLU A 185 4.62 5.10 -9.11
CA GLU A 185 3.95 3.82 -9.41
C GLU A 185 4.97 2.69 -9.54
N LEU A 186 6.10 2.96 -10.21
CA LEU A 186 7.17 1.98 -10.38
C LEU A 186 7.78 1.55 -9.04
N ALA A 187 7.90 2.45 -8.07
CA ALA A 187 8.38 2.15 -6.73
C ALA A 187 7.43 1.23 -5.94
N LYS A 188 6.11 1.29 -6.21
CA LYS A 188 5.15 0.35 -5.60
C LYS A 188 5.37 -1.07 -6.13
N ASP A 189 5.46 -1.19 -7.45
CA ASP A 189 5.72 -2.48 -8.11
C ASP A 189 7.06 -3.04 -7.64
N PHE A 190 8.12 -2.23 -7.69
CA PHE A 190 9.45 -2.62 -7.23
C PHE A 190 9.41 -3.13 -5.79
N ARG A 191 8.79 -2.38 -4.86
CA ARG A 191 8.67 -2.77 -3.46
C ARG A 191 7.95 -4.12 -3.28
N ARG A 192 6.90 -4.37 -4.05
CA ARG A 192 6.17 -5.65 -4.05
C ARG A 192 7.08 -6.77 -4.55
N ASP A 193 7.83 -6.53 -5.62
CA ASP A 193 8.71 -7.51 -6.25
C ASP A 193 9.91 -7.88 -5.34
N VAL A 194 10.39 -6.95 -4.50
CA VAL A 194 11.45 -7.19 -3.50
C VAL A 194 10.93 -7.54 -2.10
N LYS A 195 9.60 -7.64 -1.91
CA LYS A 195 8.92 -7.99 -0.65
C LYS A 195 9.29 -7.14 0.58
N ILE A 196 9.52 -5.84 0.42
CA ILE A 196 9.87 -4.95 1.54
C ILE A 196 8.63 -4.22 2.09
N HIS A 197 8.58 -4.06 3.41
CA HIS A 197 7.54 -3.25 4.05
C HIS A 197 7.70 -1.76 3.72
N ALA A 198 6.56 -1.08 3.49
CA ALA A 198 6.53 0.34 3.14
C ALA A 198 7.25 1.23 4.18
N SER A 199 7.35 0.80 5.43
CA SER A 199 7.99 1.55 6.49
C SER A 199 9.52 1.54 6.41
N SER A 200 10.14 0.53 5.78
CA SER A 200 11.59 0.43 5.52
C SER A 200 12.01 0.92 4.13
N PHE A 201 11.07 1.38 3.30
CA PHE A 201 11.31 1.71 1.89
C PHE A 201 10.88 3.15 1.55
N ARG A 202 11.73 3.90 0.87
CA ARG A 202 11.48 5.25 0.37
C ARG A 202 11.88 5.33 -1.09
N HIS A 203 11.34 6.31 -1.80
CA HIS A 203 11.82 6.67 -3.13
C HIS A 203 12.07 8.17 -3.23
N ILE A 204 12.95 8.57 -4.15
CA ILE A 204 13.32 9.95 -4.42
C ILE A 204 13.59 10.14 -5.92
N ARG A 205 13.21 11.27 -6.51
CA ARG A 205 13.65 11.58 -7.88
C ARG A 205 15.12 12.00 -7.83
N LYS A 206 15.96 11.61 -8.79
CA LYS A 206 17.38 12.02 -8.77
C LYS A 206 17.54 13.55 -8.74
N SER A 207 16.66 14.30 -9.41
CA SER A 207 16.62 15.76 -9.34
C SER A 207 16.44 16.31 -7.92
N ASP A 208 15.74 15.58 -7.05
CA ASP A 208 15.47 15.97 -5.68
C ASP A 208 16.64 15.65 -4.73
N LEU A 209 17.62 14.83 -5.16
CA LEU A 209 18.85 14.59 -4.39
C LEU A 209 19.65 15.90 -4.21
N LEU A 210 19.56 16.81 -5.19
CA LEU A 210 20.24 18.11 -5.17
C LEU A 210 19.60 19.11 -4.18
N LYS A 211 18.42 18.81 -3.63
CA LYS A 211 17.73 19.68 -2.66
C LYS A 211 18.35 19.50 -1.27
N PRO A 212 18.89 20.57 -0.65
CA PRO A 212 19.55 20.46 0.66
C PRO A 212 18.64 19.88 1.75
N GLY A 213 19.13 18.91 2.52
CA GLY A 213 18.41 18.33 3.66
C GLY A 213 17.36 17.28 3.32
N ARG A 214 17.05 17.05 2.03
CA ARG A 214 15.98 16.14 1.60
C ARG A 214 16.33 14.68 1.84
N VAL A 215 17.53 14.27 1.44
CA VAL A 215 18.01 12.90 1.64
C VAL A 215 18.17 12.61 3.14
N GLU A 216 18.71 13.56 3.89
CA GLU A 216 18.87 13.48 5.34
C GLU A 216 17.52 13.31 6.04
N GLY A 217 16.51 14.09 5.64
CA GLY A 217 15.14 13.97 6.15
C GLY A 217 14.50 12.60 5.88
N LEU A 218 14.74 12.02 4.70
CA LEU A 218 14.30 10.66 4.37
C LEU A 218 14.99 9.61 5.25
N ILE A 219 16.30 9.72 5.46
CA ILE A 219 17.07 8.81 6.31
C ILE A 219 16.61 8.91 7.77
N LEU A 220 16.41 10.12 8.29
CA LEU A 220 15.90 10.33 9.65
C LEU A 220 14.50 9.75 9.83
N THR A 221 13.66 9.84 8.80
CA THR A 221 12.33 9.21 8.80
C THR A 221 12.45 7.68 8.86
N LEU A 222 13.33 7.09 8.04
CA LEU A 222 13.59 5.64 8.06
C LEU A 222 14.12 5.20 9.43
N ALA A 223 15.06 5.95 10.00
CA ALA A 223 15.63 5.70 11.32
C ALA A 223 14.54 5.70 12.42
N SER A 224 13.64 6.68 12.39
CA SER A 224 12.60 6.86 13.42
C SER A 224 11.64 5.67 13.55
N HIS A 225 11.48 4.86 12.49
CA HIS A 225 10.51 3.76 12.46
C HIS A 225 11.15 2.40 12.17
N ARG A 226 12.48 2.32 12.19
CA ARG A 226 13.22 1.11 11.80
C ARG A 226 12.88 -0.08 12.68
N SER A 227 12.82 0.09 14.00
CA SER A 227 12.47 -0.97 14.95
C SER A 227 11.08 -1.55 14.68
N ASN A 228 10.06 -0.68 14.57
CA ASN A 228 8.68 -1.09 14.29
C ASN A 228 8.57 -1.78 12.93
N SER A 229 9.32 -1.30 11.93
CA SER A 229 9.37 -1.90 10.59
C SER A 229 9.98 -3.29 10.61
N GLN A 230 11.07 -3.47 11.35
CA GLN A 230 11.75 -4.75 11.50
C GLN A 230 10.90 -5.74 12.30
N ALA A 231 10.20 -5.30 13.33
CA ALA A 231 9.27 -6.13 14.08
C ALA A 231 8.15 -6.67 13.17
N LEU A 232 7.52 -5.80 12.37
CA LEU A 232 6.49 -6.21 11.40
C LEU A 232 7.04 -7.14 10.32
N ALA A 233 8.22 -6.83 9.77
CA ALA A 233 8.89 -7.67 8.77
C ALA A 233 9.18 -9.08 9.30
N THR A 234 9.81 -9.14 10.48
CA THR A 234 10.14 -10.40 11.15
C THR A 234 8.88 -11.22 11.42
N PHE A 235 7.80 -10.59 11.88
CA PHE A 235 6.53 -11.27 12.10
C PHE A 235 5.95 -11.85 10.81
N VAL A 236 5.86 -11.05 9.74
CA VAL A 236 5.26 -11.48 8.46
C VAL A 236 6.10 -12.58 7.80
N GLU A 237 7.43 -12.45 7.78
CA GLU A 237 8.33 -13.47 7.24
C GLU A 237 8.28 -14.76 8.05
N THR A 238 8.29 -14.67 9.38
CA THR A 238 8.16 -15.84 10.26
C THR A 238 6.80 -16.50 10.05
N TRP A 239 5.72 -15.71 9.96
CA TRP A 239 4.39 -16.21 9.69
C TRP A 239 4.30 -16.89 8.31
N GLU A 240 4.87 -16.32 7.25
CA GLU A 240 4.91 -16.92 5.90
C GLU A 240 5.66 -18.25 5.92
N ALA A 241 6.87 -18.28 6.48
CA ALA A 241 7.69 -19.49 6.56
C ALA A 241 7.00 -20.60 7.36
N LYS A 242 6.42 -20.27 8.51
CA LYS A 242 5.71 -21.25 9.35
C LYS A 242 4.35 -21.64 8.81
N ALA A 243 3.66 -20.78 8.06
CA ALA A 243 2.46 -21.17 7.33
C ALA A 243 2.76 -22.24 6.27
N ILE A 244 3.91 -22.17 5.57
CA ILE A 244 4.34 -23.21 4.64
C ILE A 244 4.59 -24.54 5.36
N GLU A 245 5.27 -24.53 6.52
CA GLU A 245 5.46 -25.71 7.36
C GLU A 245 4.12 -26.29 7.86
N ALA A 246 3.20 -25.42 8.28
CA ALA A 246 1.84 -25.80 8.72
C ALA A 246 1.06 -26.47 7.59
N VAL A 247 1.17 -26.00 6.34
CA VAL A 247 0.57 -26.66 5.17
C VAL A 247 1.08 -28.09 5.01
N HIS A 248 2.40 -28.31 5.15
CA HIS A 248 2.98 -29.65 5.05
C HIS A 248 2.49 -30.58 6.17
N THR A 249 2.41 -30.06 7.40
CA THR A 249 1.94 -30.82 8.57
C THR A 249 0.45 -31.13 8.46
N ALA A 250 -0.37 -30.15 8.08
CA ALA A 250 -1.79 -30.32 7.81
C ALA A 250 -2.01 -31.39 6.73
N ALA A 251 -1.28 -31.32 5.61
CA ALA A 251 -1.35 -32.34 4.57
C ALA A 251 -0.96 -33.73 5.09
N GLY A 252 0.05 -33.83 5.95
CA GLY A 252 0.44 -35.08 6.63
C GLY A 252 -0.65 -35.63 7.54
N THR A 253 -1.32 -34.78 8.31
CA THR A 253 -2.47 -35.14 9.15
C THR A 253 -3.65 -35.61 8.30
N LEU A 254 -3.93 -34.92 7.20
CA LEU A 254 -5.07 -35.21 6.33
C LEU A 254 -4.86 -36.47 5.48
N ARG A 255 -3.61 -36.87 5.18
CA ARG A 255 -3.29 -38.17 4.55
C ARG A 255 -3.71 -39.37 5.41
N LYS A 256 -4.01 -39.17 6.70
CA LYS A 256 -4.53 -40.23 7.58
C LYS A 256 -6.00 -40.54 7.31
N ILE A 257 -6.72 -39.66 6.59
CA ILE A 257 -8.12 -39.88 6.19
C ILE A 257 -8.10 -40.80 4.98
N ASP A 258 -8.58 -42.03 5.14
CA ASP A 258 -8.66 -43.02 4.06
C ASP A 258 -10.00 -42.90 3.30
N ILE A 259 -10.09 -43.59 2.16
CA ILE A 259 -11.30 -43.73 1.36
C ILE A 259 -12.43 -44.33 2.20
N ASP A 260 -12.13 -45.27 3.09
CA ASP A 260 -13.12 -45.88 3.98
C ASP A 260 -13.72 -44.84 4.94
N ASP A 261 -12.90 -43.94 5.49
CA ASP A 261 -13.36 -42.82 6.31
C ASP A 261 -14.27 -41.88 5.51
N LEU A 262 -13.90 -41.55 4.27
CA LEU A 262 -14.74 -40.73 3.38
C LEU A 262 -16.07 -41.40 3.06
N GLN A 263 -16.08 -42.72 2.86
CA GLN A 263 -17.30 -43.49 2.64
C GLN A 263 -18.17 -43.52 3.91
N HIS A 264 -17.59 -43.66 5.08
CA HIS A 264 -18.30 -43.60 6.36
C HIS A 264 -18.86 -42.21 6.62
N LEU A 265 -18.08 -41.13 6.44
CA LEU A 265 -18.56 -39.75 6.54
C LEU A 265 -19.73 -39.50 5.58
N ARG A 266 -19.60 -39.96 4.32
CA ARG A 266 -20.66 -39.82 3.33
C ARG A 266 -21.92 -40.59 3.74
N SER A 267 -21.80 -41.84 4.17
CA SER A 267 -22.93 -42.72 4.44
C SER A 267 -23.62 -42.45 5.78
N MET A 268 -22.87 -42.03 6.80
CA MET A 268 -23.35 -41.85 8.17
C MET A 268 -23.72 -40.41 8.50
N LEU A 269 -23.14 -39.41 7.84
CA LEU A 269 -23.34 -37.99 8.16
C LEU A 269 -23.89 -37.21 6.96
N LEU A 270 -23.09 -37.09 5.89
CA LEU A 270 -23.38 -36.14 4.81
C LEU A 270 -24.59 -36.53 3.96
N ARG A 271 -24.89 -37.82 3.79
CA ARG A 271 -26.10 -38.27 3.08
C ARG A 271 -27.38 -37.82 3.77
N PHE A 272 -27.40 -37.80 5.10
CA PHE A 272 -28.57 -37.32 5.86
C PHE A 272 -28.70 -35.81 5.80
N GLU A 273 -27.56 -35.11 5.80
CA GLU A 273 -27.54 -33.66 5.68
C GLU A 273 -27.76 -33.19 4.24
N GLY A 274 -27.49 -34.01 3.22
CA GLY A 274 -27.56 -33.60 1.81
C GLY A 274 -26.34 -32.79 1.37
N LEU A 275 -25.22 -32.90 2.08
CA LEU A 275 -23.99 -32.18 1.77
C LEU A 275 -23.05 -33.00 0.90
N ASN A 276 -22.31 -32.30 0.04
CA ASN A 276 -21.24 -32.86 -0.75
C ASN A 276 -20.02 -33.10 0.13
N THR A 277 -19.40 -34.28 -0.02
CA THR A 277 -18.13 -34.62 0.64
C THR A 277 -17.04 -33.60 0.37
N SER A 278 -16.97 -33.03 -0.83
CA SER A 278 -15.99 -31.99 -1.16
C SER A 278 -16.14 -30.72 -0.32
N SER A 279 -17.37 -30.25 -0.08
CA SER A 279 -17.59 -29.05 0.74
C SER A 279 -17.16 -29.27 2.18
N TYR A 280 -17.58 -30.41 2.77
CA TYR A 280 -17.24 -30.76 4.14
C TYR A 280 -15.73 -30.94 4.33
N ILE A 281 -15.06 -31.65 3.42
CA ILE A 281 -13.62 -31.89 3.52
C ILE A 281 -12.83 -30.59 3.41
N LEU A 282 -13.27 -29.66 2.58
CA LEU A 282 -12.64 -28.34 2.53
C LEU A 282 -12.78 -27.58 3.86
N ASP A 283 -13.93 -27.63 4.54
CA ASP A 283 -14.10 -27.00 5.87
C ASP A 283 -13.18 -27.65 6.92
N VAL A 284 -13.04 -28.98 6.88
CA VAL A 284 -12.09 -29.72 7.75
C VAL A 284 -10.65 -29.29 7.46
N PHE A 285 -10.27 -29.20 6.18
CA PHE A 285 -8.93 -28.81 5.77
C PHE A 285 -8.60 -27.38 6.24
N ASP A 286 -9.54 -26.44 6.08
CA ASP A 286 -9.38 -25.05 6.52
C ASP A 286 -9.12 -24.99 8.05
N ARG A 287 -9.86 -25.77 8.85
CA ARG A 287 -9.70 -25.81 10.32
C ARG A 287 -8.42 -26.52 10.77
N VAL A 288 -8.03 -27.61 10.10
CA VAL A 288 -6.77 -28.30 10.38
C VAL A 288 -5.60 -27.38 10.07
N LEU A 289 -5.61 -26.71 8.91
CA LEU A 289 -4.56 -25.73 8.57
C LEU A 289 -4.49 -24.59 9.60
N GLN A 290 -5.64 -24.04 10.00
CA GLN A 290 -5.68 -23.02 11.04
C GLN A 290 -5.06 -23.51 12.36
N TYR A 291 -5.40 -24.72 12.80
CA TYR A 291 -4.84 -25.34 14.01
C TYR A 291 -3.31 -25.48 13.92
N GLU A 292 -2.80 -25.97 12.78
CA GLU A 292 -1.35 -26.12 12.58
C GLU A 292 -0.63 -24.76 12.61
N ILE A 293 -1.21 -23.70 12.01
CA ILE A 293 -0.68 -22.33 12.09
C ILE A 293 -0.63 -21.83 13.54
N GLU A 294 -1.72 -22.01 14.29
CA GLU A 294 -1.83 -21.60 15.71
C GLU A 294 -0.85 -22.37 16.61
N SER A 295 -0.44 -23.58 16.23
CA SER A 295 0.45 -24.43 17.02
C SER A 295 1.92 -23.99 17.01
N HIS A 296 2.32 -23.08 16.11
CA HIS A 296 3.70 -22.63 15.99
C HIS A 296 4.06 -21.56 17.04
N SER A 297 4.72 -21.97 18.12
CA SER A 297 5.22 -21.04 19.16
C SER A 297 6.12 -19.94 18.58
N THR A 298 6.90 -20.23 17.54
CA THR A 298 7.76 -19.23 16.88
C THR A 298 6.98 -18.07 16.26
N VAL A 299 5.77 -18.30 15.77
CA VAL A 299 4.90 -17.23 15.26
C VAL A 299 4.39 -16.37 16.40
N LEU A 300 4.04 -16.99 17.53
CA LEU A 300 3.62 -16.29 18.75
C LEU A 300 4.78 -15.44 19.30
N ASP A 301 5.98 -16.00 19.39
CA ASP A 301 7.18 -15.30 19.86
C ASP A 301 7.53 -14.11 18.94
N ALA A 302 7.39 -14.28 17.62
CA ALA A 302 7.60 -13.20 16.65
C ALA A 302 6.54 -12.08 16.71
N SER A 303 5.38 -12.34 17.34
CA SER A 303 4.32 -11.33 17.51
C SER A 303 4.55 -10.42 18.72
N LEU A 304 5.30 -10.86 19.73
CA LEU A 304 5.54 -10.11 20.97
C LEU A 304 6.14 -8.72 20.74
N PRO A 305 7.14 -8.52 19.84
CA PRO A 305 7.66 -7.18 19.56
C PRO A 305 6.64 -6.22 18.96
N LEU A 306 5.52 -6.71 18.41
CA LEU A 306 4.46 -5.85 17.89
C LEU A 306 3.68 -5.15 19.01
N ASP A 307 3.68 -5.70 20.22
CA ASP A 307 3.07 -5.08 21.40
C ASP A 307 3.87 -3.85 21.88
N GLU A 308 5.14 -3.75 21.49
CA GLU A 308 6.05 -2.63 21.81
C GLU A 308 6.06 -1.54 20.72
N VAL A 309 5.21 -1.64 19.70
CA VAL A 309 5.12 -0.62 18.64
C VAL A 309 4.71 0.70 19.28
N ALA A 310 5.59 1.69 19.18
CA ALA A 310 5.40 3.00 19.79
C ALA A 310 4.08 3.66 19.38
N ASP A 311 3.42 4.32 20.34
CA ASP A 311 2.23 5.15 20.14
C ASP A 311 2.51 6.46 19.38
N ASP A 312 3.77 6.70 19.03
CA ASP A 312 4.21 7.84 18.23
C ASP A 312 3.42 7.93 16.92
N PRO A 313 3.21 9.15 16.38
CA PRO A 313 2.50 9.33 15.12
C PRO A 313 3.07 8.39 14.06
N ALA A 314 2.17 7.57 13.48
CA ALA A 314 2.48 6.62 12.44
C ALA A 314 3.37 7.25 11.36
N PRO A 315 4.26 6.47 10.71
CA PRO A 315 5.22 6.99 9.74
C PRO A 315 4.54 7.93 8.73
N LEU A 316 5.28 8.95 8.29
CA LEU A 316 4.98 9.76 7.12
C LEU A 316 4.36 8.83 6.05
N MET A 317 3.05 8.94 5.82
CA MET A 317 2.33 7.95 5.02
C MET A 317 2.84 8.04 3.59
N ILE A 318 3.49 6.98 3.11
CA ILE A 318 4.05 6.88 1.74
C ILE A 318 3.41 5.72 0.97
N SER A 319 2.68 4.85 1.66
CA SER A 319 1.97 3.74 1.02
C SER A 319 0.68 4.25 0.36
N ASN A 320 0.81 4.69 -0.89
CA ASN A 320 -0.32 4.98 -1.79
C ASN A 320 -1.20 3.74 -2.10
N ASP A 321 -0.89 2.57 -1.53
CA ASP A 321 -1.56 1.27 -1.68
C ASP A 321 -2.23 0.78 -0.38
N ARG A 322 -2.35 1.61 0.66
CA ARG A 322 -3.02 1.20 1.91
C ARG A 322 -4.51 0.96 1.66
N ASP A 323 -4.94 -0.28 1.84
CA ASP A 323 -6.34 -0.67 1.70
C ASP A 323 -6.83 -1.54 2.86
N THR A 324 -7.10 -0.91 4.00
CA THR A 324 -7.61 -1.60 5.19
C THR A 324 -9.00 -2.20 4.98
N TYR A 325 -9.77 -1.68 4.02
CA TYR A 325 -11.10 -2.20 3.68
C TYR A 325 -11.01 -3.57 3.03
N ALA A 326 -10.05 -3.79 2.12
CA ALA A 326 -9.83 -5.10 1.53
C ALA A 326 -9.47 -6.16 2.59
N VAL A 327 -8.60 -5.82 3.54
CA VAL A 327 -8.24 -6.72 4.64
C VAL A 327 -9.47 -7.03 5.50
N LEU A 328 -10.24 -6.00 5.89
CA LEU A 328 -11.50 -6.18 6.64
C LEU A 328 -12.47 -7.09 5.89
N GLU A 329 -12.66 -6.89 4.58
CA GLU A 329 -13.55 -7.72 3.78
C GLU A 329 -13.13 -9.20 3.79
N GLN A 330 -11.84 -9.48 3.64
CA GLN A 330 -11.30 -10.84 3.65
C GLN A 330 -11.45 -11.55 5.01
N THR A 331 -11.45 -10.78 6.11
CA THR A 331 -11.71 -11.31 7.47
C THR A 331 -13.20 -11.57 7.72
N LEU A 332 -14.10 -10.79 7.12
CA LEU A 332 -15.53 -10.86 7.40
C LEU A 332 -16.26 -11.88 6.53
N PHE A 333 -15.86 -12.03 5.28
CA PHE A 333 -16.62 -12.81 4.30
C PHE A 333 -15.89 -14.07 3.82
N VAL A 334 -16.68 -15.05 3.39
CA VAL A 334 -16.21 -16.21 2.64
C VAL A 334 -15.81 -15.77 1.24
N ASN A 335 -14.67 -16.29 0.76
CA ASN A 335 -14.16 -16.00 -0.57
C ASN A 335 -15.24 -16.27 -1.66
N PRO A 336 -15.44 -15.37 -2.64
CA PRO A 336 -16.46 -15.54 -3.68
C PRO A 336 -16.39 -16.86 -4.46
N MET A 337 -15.19 -17.39 -4.71
CA MET A 337 -15.01 -18.68 -5.39
C MET A 337 -15.51 -19.84 -4.52
N ARG A 338 -15.23 -19.80 -3.20
CA ARG A 338 -15.75 -20.80 -2.25
C ARG A 338 -17.27 -20.72 -2.12
N ARG A 339 -17.83 -19.50 -2.13
CA ARG A 339 -19.29 -19.28 -2.10
C ARG A 339 -19.99 -19.84 -3.34
N ALA A 340 -19.36 -19.78 -4.51
CA ALA A 340 -19.90 -20.32 -5.75
C ALA A 340 -19.83 -21.85 -5.85
N HIS A 341 -19.05 -22.51 -4.99
CA HIS A 341 -18.91 -23.97 -4.96
C HIS A 341 -20.23 -24.64 -4.56
N SER A 342 -20.61 -25.70 -5.28
CA SER A 342 -21.82 -26.44 -4.98
C SER A 342 -21.65 -27.28 -3.73
N THR A 343 -22.42 -26.94 -2.69
CA THR A 343 -22.41 -27.67 -1.41
C THR A 343 -23.25 -28.94 -1.43
N GLY A 344 -24.06 -29.16 -2.47
CA GLY A 344 -25.02 -30.28 -2.53
C GLY A 344 -26.34 -30.00 -1.81
N ALA A 345 -26.41 -28.92 -1.01
CA ALA A 345 -27.60 -28.53 -0.28
C ALA A 345 -28.81 -28.37 -1.21
N GLU A 346 -29.98 -28.82 -0.75
CA GLU A 346 -31.23 -28.74 -1.53
C GLU A 346 -31.62 -27.29 -1.84
N TRP A 347 -31.36 -26.41 -0.88
CA TRP A 347 -31.72 -25.01 -0.92
C TRP A 347 -30.51 -24.14 -1.23
N PRO A 348 -30.64 -23.15 -2.13
CA PRO A 348 -29.51 -22.37 -2.61
C PRO A 348 -29.13 -21.22 -1.66
N ILE A 349 -29.36 -21.37 -0.36
CA ILE A 349 -28.97 -20.40 0.68
C ILE A 349 -28.42 -21.12 1.90
N ALA A 350 -27.52 -20.47 2.61
CA ALA A 350 -26.94 -20.93 3.87
C ALA A 350 -27.03 -19.84 4.93
N PHE A 351 -26.79 -20.23 6.18
CA PHE A 351 -26.59 -19.27 7.26
C PHE A 351 -25.43 -18.32 6.92
N GLY A 352 -25.57 -17.04 7.23
CA GLY A 352 -24.55 -16.05 6.90
C GLY A 352 -24.67 -15.43 5.51
N ASP A 353 -25.51 -15.95 4.63
CA ASP A 353 -25.75 -15.36 3.32
C ASP A 353 -26.38 -13.97 3.44
N ILE A 354 -25.91 -13.06 2.59
CA ILE A 354 -26.48 -11.74 2.39
C ILE A 354 -27.13 -11.74 1.00
N LEU A 355 -28.45 -11.60 1.00
CA LEU A 355 -29.27 -11.52 -0.20
C LEU A 355 -29.42 -10.06 -0.61
N GLY A 356 -29.07 -9.77 -1.86
CA GLY A 356 -29.24 -8.46 -2.46
C GLY A 356 -29.98 -8.53 -3.79
N PRO A 357 -30.42 -7.38 -4.32
CA PRO A 357 -30.97 -7.29 -5.66
C PRO A 357 -29.91 -7.68 -6.69
N LYS A 358 -30.34 -8.36 -7.75
CA LYS A 358 -29.41 -8.80 -8.80
C LYS A 358 -28.90 -7.58 -9.62
N PRO A 359 -27.57 -7.40 -9.76
CA PRO A 359 -27.01 -6.29 -10.53
C PRO A 359 -27.54 -6.26 -11.97
N GLY A 360 -27.77 -5.05 -12.49
CA GLY A 360 -28.26 -4.84 -13.86
C GLY A 360 -29.70 -5.28 -14.12
N ARG A 361 -30.47 -5.68 -13.10
CA ARG A 361 -31.90 -6.00 -13.23
C ARG A 361 -32.77 -5.03 -12.46
N PHE A 362 -33.93 -4.74 -13.04
CA PHE A 362 -34.94 -3.92 -12.39
C PHE A 362 -35.50 -4.60 -11.14
N THR A 363 -35.42 -3.91 -10.01
CA THR A 363 -36.00 -4.33 -8.72
C THR A 363 -37.51 -4.12 -8.75
N LYS A 364 -38.27 -5.21 -8.58
CA LYS A 364 -39.73 -5.13 -8.63
C LYS A 364 -40.28 -4.34 -7.43
N PRO A 365 -41.17 -3.34 -7.62
CA PRO A 365 -41.76 -2.56 -6.51
C PRO A 365 -42.50 -3.39 -5.46
N ARG A 366 -43.08 -4.53 -5.86
CA ARG A 366 -43.77 -5.48 -4.96
C ARG A 366 -42.95 -6.75 -4.67
N GLY A 367 -41.65 -6.73 -4.99
CA GLY A 367 -40.71 -7.81 -4.66
C GLY A 367 -40.27 -7.76 -3.20
N ILE A 368 -39.42 -8.71 -2.78
CA ILE A 368 -38.88 -8.72 -1.41
C ILE A 368 -38.04 -7.46 -1.11
N PHE A 369 -37.40 -6.91 -2.14
CA PHE A 369 -36.61 -5.67 -2.08
C PHE A 369 -37.45 -4.39 -2.23
N LEU A 370 -38.77 -4.48 -2.45
CA LEU A 370 -39.67 -3.32 -2.54
C LEU A 370 -39.22 -2.23 -3.54
N GLY A 371 -38.61 -2.63 -4.65
CA GLY A 371 -38.05 -1.71 -5.66
C GLY A 371 -36.74 -1.02 -5.26
N ARG A 372 -36.23 -1.26 -4.05
CA ARG A 372 -35.00 -0.66 -3.54
C ARG A 372 -33.76 -1.43 -3.99
N THR A 373 -32.70 -0.72 -4.33
CA THR A 373 -31.39 -1.28 -4.67
C THR A 373 -30.46 -1.34 -3.46
N ASP A 374 -30.75 -0.56 -2.40
CA ASP A 374 -29.96 -0.48 -1.17
C ASP A 374 -30.43 -1.44 -0.08
N LEU A 375 -31.50 -2.21 -0.30
CA LEU A 375 -32.02 -3.16 0.70
C LEU A 375 -31.37 -4.53 0.54
N VAL A 376 -30.80 -5.06 1.62
CA VAL A 376 -30.23 -6.40 1.70
C VAL A 376 -30.85 -7.19 2.84
N PHE A 377 -30.68 -8.52 2.81
CA PHE A 377 -31.18 -9.41 3.86
C PHE A 377 -30.11 -10.40 4.31
N PHE A 378 -29.85 -10.45 5.62
CA PHE A 378 -29.02 -11.49 6.24
C PHE A 378 -29.87 -12.73 6.54
N VAL A 379 -29.41 -13.90 6.11
CA VAL A 379 -30.04 -15.19 6.41
C VAL A 379 -29.65 -15.63 7.83
N ALA A 380 -30.60 -15.47 8.77
CA ALA A 380 -30.40 -15.76 10.18
C ALA A 380 -30.81 -17.18 10.60
N SER A 381 -31.49 -17.92 9.72
CA SER A 381 -31.88 -19.31 9.97
C SER A 381 -30.66 -20.21 10.20
N PRO A 382 -30.70 -21.13 11.18
CA PRO A 382 -29.63 -22.11 11.38
C PRO A 382 -29.37 -22.95 10.13
N GLU A 383 -28.10 -23.24 9.85
CA GLU A 383 -27.70 -23.97 8.65
C GLU A 383 -28.25 -25.42 8.64
N CYS A 384 -28.20 -26.13 9.77
CA CYS A 384 -28.73 -27.49 9.88
C CYS A 384 -30.23 -27.61 9.54
N ASP A 385 -31.00 -26.54 9.77
CA ASP A 385 -32.42 -26.47 9.43
C ASP A 385 -32.66 -26.09 7.97
N LEU A 386 -31.70 -25.43 7.33
CA LEU A 386 -31.74 -25.03 5.93
C LEU A 386 -31.28 -26.12 4.97
N ILE A 387 -30.48 -27.11 5.40
CA ILE A 387 -29.95 -28.13 4.49
C ILE A 387 -30.85 -29.39 4.46
N ARG A 388 -31.60 -29.67 5.53
CA ARG A 388 -32.46 -30.87 5.64
C ARG A 388 -33.70 -30.80 4.73
N LYS A 389 -34.04 -31.93 4.10
CA LYS A 389 -35.25 -32.12 3.29
C LYS A 389 -36.56 -31.87 4.05
N ASP A 390 -36.61 -32.32 5.29
CA ASP A 390 -37.73 -32.11 6.21
C ASP A 390 -37.46 -30.93 7.17
N GLY A 391 -36.57 -30.02 6.78
CA GLY A 391 -36.18 -28.84 7.53
C GLY A 391 -37.21 -27.70 7.44
N LEU A 392 -36.72 -26.46 7.44
CA LEU A 392 -37.59 -25.28 7.42
C LEU A 392 -38.30 -25.11 6.07
N ALA A 393 -39.57 -24.71 6.09
CA ALA A 393 -40.27 -24.27 4.88
C ALA A 393 -39.92 -22.82 4.49
N THR A 394 -39.49 -22.02 5.48
CA THR A 394 -39.20 -20.59 5.36
C THR A 394 -37.87 -20.26 6.04
N ALA A 395 -37.06 -19.41 5.41
CA ALA A 395 -35.88 -18.82 6.03
C ALA A 395 -36.23 -17.52 6.77
N LEU A 396 -35.63 -17.31 7.93
CA LEU A 396 -35.64 -16.07 8.69
C LEU A 396 -34.58 -15.12 8.12
N LEU A 397 -35.01 -13.89 7.88
CA LEU A 397 -34.20 -12.81 7.31
C LEU A 397 -34.20 -11.61 8.26
N VAL A 398 -33.03 -10.98 8.40
CA VAL A 398 -32.89 -9.66 9.04
C VAL A 398 -32.62 -8.66 7.93
N SER A 399 -33.38 -7.56 7.88
CA SER A 399 -33.15 -6.54 6.86
C SER A 399 -31.94 -5.67 7.19
N GLY A 400 -31.27 -5.18 6.16
CA GLY A 400 -30.17 -4.23 6.28
C GLY A 400 -30.20 -3.24 5.12
N SER A 401 -29.66 -2.04 5.33
CA SER A 401 -29.53 -1.02 4.28
C SER A 401 -28.07 -0.79 3.96
N LEU A 402 -27.73 -0.82 2.67
CA LEU A 402 -26.43 -0.44 2.14
C LEU A 402 -26.27 1.08 2.25
N ARG A 403 -25.16 1.50 2.84
CA ARG A 403 -24.77 2.89 3.01
C ARG A 403 -23.42 3.08 2.37
N ASP A 404 -23.32 3.98 1.38
CA ASP A 404 -22.03 4.28 0.76
C ASP A 404 -21.03 4.73 1.82
N ILE A 405 -19.83 4.19 1.74
CA ILE A 405 -18.72 4.58 2.59
C ILE A 405 -18.07 5.81 1.97
N ASP A 406 -18.34 6.98 2.55
CA ASP A 406 -17.90 8.29 2.07
C ASP A 406 -17.68 9.23 3.26
N MET A 407 -16.59 10.00 3.25
CA MET A 407 -16.24 10.96 4.32
C MET A 407 -17.28 12.07 4.53
N THR A 408 -18.11 12.33 3.52
CA THR A 408 -19.16 13.36 3.54
C THR A 408 -20.46 12.83 4.16
N LYS A 409 -20.55 11.51 4.38
CA LYS A 409 -21.73 10.83 4.90
C LYS A 409 -21.56 10.50 6.38
N PRO A 410 -22.62 10.57 7.20
CA PRO A 410 -22.54 10.33 8.64
C PRO A 410 -22.30 8.87 9.01
N VAL A 411 -22.36 7.95 8.04
CA VAL A 411 -22.41 6.49 8.28
C VAL A 411 -21.01 5.89 8.28
N LEU A 412 -20.19 6.37 9.21
CA LEU A 412 -18.87 5.83 9.43
C LEU A 412 -18.75 5.18 10.82
N ALA A 413 -19.61 5.43 11.80
CA ALA A 413 -19.47 4.69 13.06
C ALA A 413 -19.66 3.17 12.86
N VAL A 414 -18.69 2.37 13.32
CA VAL A 414 -18.82 0.91 13.41
C VAL A 414 -19.41 0.58 14.78
N THR A 415 -20.60 -0.03 14.77
CA THR A 415 -21.37 -0.42 15.94
C THR A 415 -21.74 -1.90 15.86
N SER A 416 -22.34 -2.45 16.90
CA SER A 416 -22.86 -3.83 16.87
C SER A 416 -24.01 -4.04 15.88
N LYS A 417 -24.56 -2.96 15.29
CA LYS A 417 -25.61 -3.02 14.26
C LYS A 417 -25.09 -2.85 12.84
N THR A 418 -23.77 -2.85 12.65
CA THR A 418 -23.18 -2.53 11.34
C THR A 418 -22.15 -3.56 10.92
N THR A 419 -22.19 -3.96 9.66
CA THR A 419 -21.06 -4.64 9.01
C THR A 419 -20.22 -3.59 8.28
N PRO A 420 -18.93 -3.42 8.63
CA PRO A 420 -18.17 -2.20 8.34
C PRO A 420 -17.81 -2.00 6.87
N VAL A 421 -17.79 -3.07 6.07
CA VAL A 421 -17.53 -3.00 4.63
C VAL A 421 -18.16 -4.19 3.91
N ILE A 422 -18.59 -3.98 2.68
CA ILE A 422 -18.88 -4.96 1.63
C ILE A 422 -18.57 -4.29 0.30
N THR A 423 -17.89 -4.99 -0.61
CA THR A 423 -17.62 -4.50 -1.95
C THR A 423 -18.64 -5.08 -2.93
N LEU A 424 -19.38 -4.22 -3.63
CA LEU A 424 -20.37 -4.57 -4.65
C LEU A 424 -20.05 -3.85 -5.96
N ASP A 425 -20.73 -4.22 -7.05
CA ASP A 425 -20.81 -3.47 -8.33
C ASP A 425 -19.51 -2.77 -8.77
N ALA A 426 -18.61 -3.51 -9.41
CA ALA A 426 -17.35 -3.00 -9.99
C ALA A 426 -16.37 -2.33 -8.98
N GLY A 427 -16.46 -2.65 -7.68
CA GLY A 427 -15.48 -2.20 -6.68
C GLY A 427 -16.01 -1.19 -5.67
N GLN A 428 -17.28 -0.80 -5.78
CA GLN A 428 -17.90 0.17 -4.87
C GLN A 428 -18.09 -0.40 -3.46
N ARG A 429 -17.76 0.39 -2.45
CA ARG A 429 -17.77 -0.04 -1.04
C ARG A 429 -18.96 0.52 -0.27
N TYR A 430 -19.60 -0.36 0.50
CA TYR A 430 -20.75 -0.05 1.33
C TYR A 430 -20.56 -0.54 2.77
N GLN A 431 -21.16 0.15 3.72
CA GLN A 431 -21.40 -0.33 5.08
C GLN A 431 -22.84 -0.84 5.13
N ILE A 432 -23.07 -1.98 5.79
CA ILE A 432 -24.44 -2.47 5.99
C ILE A 432 -24.91 -2.04 7.37
N GLU A 433 -26.02 -1.32 7.43
CA GLU A 433 -26.74 -0.99 8.66
C GLU A 433 -27.90 -1.97 8.85
N TRP A 434 -27.83 -2.82 9.88
CA TRP A 434 -28.81 -3.87 10.15
C TRP A 434 -29.97 -3.35 11.00
N ASP A 435 -31.20 -3.67 10.59
CA ASP A 435 -32.43 -3.43 11.34
C ASP A 435 -32.91 -4.72 11.99
N PHE A 436 -32.45 -4.97 13.22
CA PHE A 436 -32.89 -6.12 14.01
C PHE A 436 -34.38 -6.07 14.42
N GLY A 437 -35.08 -4.96 14.16
CA GLY A 437 -36.53 -4.84 14.34
C GLY A 437 -37.34 -5.31 13.12
N ASP A 438 -36.77 -5.27 11.91
CA ASP A 438 -37.42 -5.72 10.67
C ASP A 438 -37.01 -7.15 10.32
N LEU A 439 -37.73 -8.09 10.95
CA LEU A 439 -37.62 -9.51 10.68
C LEU A 439 -38.61 -9.93 9.60
N ARG A 440 -38.09 -10.63 8.60
CA ARG A 440 -38.90 -11.16 7.51
C ARG A 440 -38.69 -12.65 7.37
N THR A 441 -39.66 -13.30 6.75
CA THR A 441 -39.54 -14.70 6.35
C THR A 441 -39.74 -14.84 4.86
N ILE A 442 -38.96 -15.69 4.22
CA ILE A 442 -39.13 -16.05 2.81
C ILE A 442 -39.25 -17.55 2.65
N GLY A 443 -40.24 -18.01 1.88
CA GLY A 443 -40.36 -19.44 1.54
C GLY A 443 -39.17 -19.92 0.69
N LEU A 444 -38.59 -21.06 1.02
CA LEU A 444 -37.38 -21.55 0.34
C LEU A 444 -37.59 -21.81 -1.16
N LYS A 445 -38.80 -22.20 -1.57
CA LYS A 445 -39.17 -22.28 -3.00
C LYS A 445 -39.10 -20.92 -3.70
N LYS A 446 -39.52 -19.85 -3.03
CA LYS A 446 -39.45 -18.47 -3.56
C LYS A 446 -38.00 -17.99 -3.62
N VAL A 447 -37.17 -18.36 -2.64
CA VAL A 447 -35.72 -18.12 -2.68
C VAL A 447 -35.10 -18.77 -3.92
N LYS A 448 -35.40 -20.06 -4.15
CA LYS A 448 -34.89 -20.82 -5.30
C LYS A 448 -35.30 -20.19 -6.64
N GLN A 449 -36.53 -19.67 -6.75
CA GLN A 449 -36.99 -18.94 -7.93
C GLN A 449 -36.29 -17.58 -8.07
N GLY A 450 -36.13 -16.84 -6.96
CA GLY A 450 -35.50 -15.53 -6.92
C GLY A 450 -34.00 -15.55 -7.25
N LEU A 451 -33.28 -16.62 -6.88
CA LEU A 451 -31.86 -16.83 -7.20
C LEU A 451 -31.61 -17.46 -8.57
N HIS A 452 -32.67 -17.81 -9.32
CA HIS A 452 -32.51 -18.46 -10.62
C HIS A 452 -31.71 -17.59 -11.60
N GLN A 453 -30.64 -18.14 -12.20
CA GLN A 453 -29.70 -17.38 -13.02
C GLN A 453 -30.36 -16.55 -14.12
N LYS A 454 -31.35 -17.12 -14.84
CA LYS A 454 -32.01 -16.45 -15.97
C LYS A 454 -33.19 -15.55 -15.59
N ASN A 455 -33.94 -15.87 -14.54
CA ASN A 455 -35.28 -15.28 -14.30
C ASN A 455 -35.44 -14.67 -12.90
N GLY A 456 -34.44 -14.86 -12.04
CA GLY A 456 -34.40 -14.33 -10.69
C GLY A 456 -34.07 -12.84 -10.64
N ASP A 457 -34.57 -12.18 -9.60
CA ASP A 457 -34.31 -10.77 -9.26
C ASP A 457 -33.43 -10.63 -8.00
N MET A 458 -32.92 -11.75 -7.47
CA MET A 458 -32.09 -11.83 -6.27
C MET A 458 -30.73 -12.46 -6.58
N SER A 459 -29.72 -12.08 -5.80
CA SER A 459 -28.41 -12.70 -5.77
C SER A 459 -27.87 -12.80 -4.35
N ILE A 460 -27.00 -13.79 -4.11
CA ILE A 460 -26.18 -13.83 -2.90
C ILE A 460 -24.99 -12.92 -3.15
N VAL A 461 -25.00 -11.73 -2.53
CA VAL A 461 -23.98 -10.71 -2.76
C VAL A 461 -22.73 -10.96 -1.91
N ALA A 462 -22.92 -11.50 -0.71
CA ALA A 462 -21.85 -11.92 0.19
C ALA A 462 -22.29 -13.07 1.10
N ARG A 463 -21.33 -13.72 1.75
CA ARG A 463 -21.57 -14.67 2.85
C ARG A 463 -20.61 -14.35 3.97
N LEU A 464 -21.14 -14.01 5.14
CA LEU A 464 -20.33 -13.80 6.34
C LEU A 464 -19.71 -15.12 6.80
N ARG A 465 -18.49 -15.06 7.33
CA ARG A 465 -17.89 -16.19 8.05
C ARG A 465 -18.67 -16.47 9.33
N GLU A 466 -18.47 -17.66 9.88
CA GLU A 466 -19.23 -18.17 11.04
C GLU A 466 -19.24 -17.19 12.22
N GLY A 467 -18.07 -16.67 12.63
CA GLY A 467 -17.96 -15.72 13.75
C GLY A 467 -18.81 -14.45 13.58
N PRO A 468 -18.59 -13.64 12.53
CA PRO A 468 -19.42 -12.47 12.23
C PRO A 468 -20.91 -12.78 12.06
N ALA A 469 -21.26 -13.89 11.39
CA ALA A 469 -22.65 -14.30 11.20
C ALA A 469 -23.33 -14.66 12.55
N LEU A 470 -22.64 -15.40 13.41
CA LEU A 470 -23.12 -15.76 14.75
C LEU A 470 -23.32 -14.54 15.63
N SER A 471 -22.41 -13.58 15.57
CA SER A 471 -22.54 -12.33 16.30
C SER A 471 -23.77 -11.53 15.88
N LEU A 472 -24.01 -11.35 14.56
CA LEU A 472 -25.25 -10.71 14.09
C LEU A 472 -26.51 -11.45 14.53
N ARG A 473 -26.50 -12.79 14.48
CA ARG A 473 -27.61 -13.60 14.99
C ARG A 473 -27.80 -13.42 16.49
N GLN A 474 -26.73 -13.27 17.27
CA GLN A 474 -26.85 -13.03 18.70
C GLN A 474 -27.33 -11.61 19.02
N GLN A 475 -26.95 -10.60 18.23
CA GLN A 475 -27.51 -9.25 18.35
C GLN A 475 -29.04 -9.25 18.14
N LEU A 476 -29.51 -10.06 17.19
CA LEU A 476 -30.94 -10.32 17.04
C LEU A 476 -31.56 -10.96 18.29
N LEU A 477 -30.86 -11.89 18.93
CA LEU A 477 -31.32 -12.65 20.10
C LEU A 477 -31.02 -11.98 21.45
N SER A 478 -30.64 -10.69 21.46
CA SER A 478 -29.86 -9.93 22.48
C SER A 478 -30.25 -9.97 23.97
N ASN A 479 -31.12 -10.87 24.42
CA ASN A 479 -31.36 -11.19 25.83
C ASN A 479 -30.44 -12.29 26.42
N LEU A 480 -29.58 -12.94 25.63
CA LEU A 480 -28.85 -14.15 26.09
C LEU A 480 -27.33 -13.99 26.31
N GLY A 481 -26.68 -12.95 25.76
CA GLY A 481 -25.24 -12.71 25.92
C GLY A 481 -24.58 -11.99 24.74
N ARG A 482 -23.25 -11.81 24.79
CA ARG A 482 -22.41 -11.28 23.70
C ARG A 482 -21.40 -12.33 23.22
N VAL A 483 -21.02 -12.26 21.95
CA VAL A 483 -19.98 -13.06 21.28
C VAL A 483 -18.87 -12.06 21.00
N GLY A 484 -17.64 -12.40 21.40
CA GLY A 484 -16.48 -11.58 21.12
C GLY A 484 -16.24 -11.54 19.61
N GLU A 485 -16.18 -10.33 19.05
CA GLU A 485 -15.76 -10.11 17.67
C GLU A 485 -14.33 -9.58 17.64
N LEU A 486 -13.65 -9.84 16.53
CA LEU A 486 -12.37 -9.21 16.23
C LEU A 486 -12.59 -7.69 16.17
N ALA A 487 -11.75 -6.93 16.87
CA ALA A 487 -11.84 -5.47 16.83
C ALA A 487 -11.67 -4.99 15.38
N PRO A 488 -12.54 -4.09 14.88
CA PRO A 488 -12.43 -3.64 13.50
C PRO A 488 -11.14 -2.85 13.32
N LEU A 489 -10.38 -3.17 12.26
CA LEU A 489 -9.25 -2.35 11.82
C LEU A 489 -9.70 -0.90 11.57
N PRO A 490 -8.83 0.09 11.83
CA PRO A 490 -9.05 1.46 11.41
C PRO A 490 -9.29 1.51 9.90
N ARG A 491 -10.17 2.40 9.45
CA ARG A 491 -10.45 2.58 8.03
C ARG A 491 -9.66 3.76 7.47
N SER A 492 -9.36 3.72 6.18
CA SER A 492 -8.67 4.81 5.50
C SER A 492 -9.33 5.17 4.17
N PHE A 493 -9.34 6.46 3.85
CA PHE A 493 -9.70 6.98 2.52
C PHE A 493 -8.52 7.71 1.91
N ARG A 494 -8.30 7.50 0.62
CA ARG A 494 -7.34 8.31 -0.13
C ARG A 494 -7.99 9.60 -0.60
N PHE A 495 -7.20 10.66 -0.64
CA PHE A 495 -7.62 11.94 -1.18
C PHE A 495 -6.53 12.63 -1.99
N LYS A 496 -6.98 13.48 -2.91
CA LYS A 496 -6.19 14.57 -3.51
C LYS A 496 -6.64 15.90 -2.89
N ALA A 497 -5.74 16.86 -2.76
CA ALA A 497 -6.10 18.16 -2.20
C ALA A 497 -5.52 19.34 -2.98
N ASP A 498 -6.30 20.42 -3.04
CA ASP A 498 -5.82 21.74 -3.45
C ASP A 498 -5.70 22.62 -2.20
N LEU A 499 -4.64 23.43 -2.14
CA LEU A 499 -4.40 24.33 -1.01
C LEU A 499 -4.72 25.77 -1.38
N TYR A 500 -5.52 26.45 -0.56
CA TYR A 500 -5.84 27.85 -0.74
C TYR A 500 -5.55 28.65 0.53
N PHE A 501 -5.32 29.95 0.39
CA PHE A 501 -5.29 30.88 1.53
C PHE A 501 -6.21 32.09 1.30
N PRO A 502 -6.82 32.65 2.36
CA PRO A 502 -7.69 33.81 2.24
C PRO A 502 -6.89 35.11 2.10
N LEU A 503 -7.29 35.97 1.16
CA LEU A 503 -6.62 37.23 0.86
C LEU A 503 -7.12 38.40 1.73
N GLN A 504 -6.23 39.35 2.03
CA GLN A 504 -6.59 40.59 2.73
C GLN A 504 -7.65 41.41 1.99
N ALA A 505 -7.60 41.43 0.66
CA ALA A 505 -8.57 42.10 -0.20
C ALA A 505 -9.94 41.38 -0.28
N GLY A 506 -10.07 40.20 0.33
CA GLY A 506 -11.20 39.30 0.14
C GLY A 506 -10.95 38.26 -0.95
N GLY A 507 -11.69 37.16 -0.91
CA GLY A 507 -11.47 36.00 -1.77
C GLY A 507 -10.37 35.06 -1.27
N VAL A 508 -10.04 34.08 -2.10
CA VAL A 508 -9.00 33.08 -1.84
C VAL A 508 -7.99 33.04 -2.98
N GLN A 509 -6.78 32.62 -2.69
CA GLN A 509 -5.74 32.37 -3.69
C GLN A 509 -5.28 30.91 -3.59
N LEU A 510 -5.21 30.24 -4.75
CA LEU A 510 -4.62 28.91 -4.86
C LEU A 510 -3.11 29.00 -4.59
N ILE A 511 -2.61 28.13 -3.71
CA ILE A 511 -1.20 27.93 -3.47
C ILE A 511 -0.65 27.09 -4.61
N GLN A 512 0.19 27.71 -5.45
CA GLN A 512 0.80 27.04 -6.59
C GLN A 512 1.91 26.11 -6.09
N ILE A 513 1.70 24.80 -6.28
CA ILE A 513 2.72 23.78 -6.08
C ILE A 513 3.43 23.54 -7.42
N PRO A 514 4.75 23.28 -7.46
CA PRO A 514 5.47 23.01 -8.69
C PRO A 514 4.84 21.93 -9.57
N GLU A 515 4.98 22.09 -10.88
CA GLU A 515 4.42 21.16 -11.87
C GLU A 515 4.91 19.72 -11.63
N GLY A 516 3.98 18.76 -11.70
CA GLY A 516 4.26 17.34 -11.47
C GLY A 516 4.33 16.91 -9.98
N VAL A 517 3.95 17.79 -9.05
CA VAL A 517 3.78 17.48 -7.63
C VAL A 517 2.30 17.61 -7.25
N GLU A 518 1.65 16.47 -7.05
CA GLU A 518 0.29 16.41 -6.49
C GLU A 518 0.32 16.31 -4.97
N ILE A 519 -0.62 16.98 -4.30
CA ILE A 519 -0.88 16.79 -2.87
C ILE A 519 -1.89 15.66 -2.71
N THR A 520 -1.37 14.53 -2.27
CA THR A 520 -2.15 13.33 -1.96
C THR A 520 -2.08 13.04 -0.47
N GLY A 521 -3.02 12.26 0.04
CA GLY A 521 -3.01 11.86 1.45
C GLY A 521 -4.03 10.81 1.79
N ASN A 522 -4.08 10.47 3.08
CA ASN A 522 -5.01 9.51 3.65
C ASN A 522 -5.77 10.10 4.84
N VAL A 523 -7.09 9.89 4.87
CA VAL A 523 -7.93 10.15 6.05
C VAL A 523 -8.08 8.86 6.83
N ILE A 524 -7.51 8.81 8.04
CA ILE A 524 -7.60 7.67 8.95
C ILE A 524 -8.78 7.87 9.89
N ILE A 525 -9.66 6.87 9.96
CA ILE A 525 -10.92 6.93 10.68
C ILE A 525 -10.96 5.84 11.76
N PRO A 526 -10.94 6.22 13.04
CA PRO A 526 -11.16 5.34 14.19
C PRO A 526 -12.54 4.68 14.15
N ARG A 527 -12.79 3.73 15.06
CA ARG A 527 -14.00 2.90 15.08
C ARG A 527 -15.29 3.73 15.15
N LEU A 528 -15.33 4.75 16.00
CA LEU A 528 -16.53 5.59 16.17
C LEU A 528 -16.70 6.63 15.05
N GLY A 529 -15.66 6.88 14.26
CA GLY A 529 -15.73 7.73 13.06
C GLY A 529 -16.18 9.17 13.28
N LYS A 530 -16.08 9.71 14.51
CA LYS A 530 -16.45 11.10 14.81
C LYS A 530 -15.30 12.07 14.51
N PHE A 531 -14.08 11.68 14.88
CA PHE A 531 -12.87 12.43 14.58
C PHE A 531 -11.99 11.57 13.68
N ALA A 532 -11.23 12.21 12.80
CA ALA A 532 -10.32 11.55 11.88
C ALA A 532 -9.04 12.38 11.71
N SER A 533 -7.98 11.73 11.24
CA SER A 533 -6.72 12.40 10.92
C SER A 533 -6.51 12.38 9.41
N ALA A 534 -6.48 13.57 8.79
CA ALA A 534 -6.16 13.76 7.38
C ALA A 534 -4.66 14.02 7.23
N ILE A 535 -3.91 12.99 6.85
CA ILE A 535 -2.45 13.00 6.75
C ILE A 535 -2.07 13.22 5.29
N ILE A 536 -1.18 14.18 5.02
CA ILE A 536 -0.64 14.43 3.67
C ILE A 536 0.60 13.54 3.47
N ASP A 537 0.74 12.99 2.27
CA ASP A 537 1.88 12.15 1.93
C ASP A 537 3.18 12.98 1.87
N SER A 538 4.31 12.40 2.26
CA SER A 538 5.59 13.14 2.28
C SER A 538 6.19 13.43 0.90
N ASN A 539 5.51 13.00 -0.16
CA ASN A 539 5.93 13.17 -1.55
C ASN A 539 5.91 14.63 -2.03
N CYS A 540 5.25 15.52 -1.29
CA CYS A 540 5.19 16.97 -1.52
C CYS A 540 5.69 17.77 -0.30
N GLU A 541 6.32 17.11 0.68
CA GLU A 541 6.70 17.74 1.94
C GLU A 541 7.60 18.95 1.75
N ASP A 542 8.62 18.84 0.91
CA ASP A 542 9.57 19.94 0.70
C ASP A 542 8.91 21.10 -0.05
N GLU A 543 8.22 20.80 -1.16
CA GLU A 543 7.55 21.81 -1.98
C GLU A 543 6.49 22.56 -1.16
N MET A 544 5.67 21.82 -0.40
CA MET A 544 4.68 22.41 0.47
C MET A 544 5.33 23.19 1.63
N THR A 545 6.43 22.69 2.20
CA THR A 545 7.18 23.40 3.25
C THR A 545 7.74 24.72 2.74
N ALA A 546 8.45 24.71 1.61
CA ALA A 546 9.02 25.89 0.99
C ALA A 546 7.94 26.93 0.69
N VAL A 547 6.85 26.51 0.03
CA VAL A 547 5.77 27.41 -0.35
C VAL A 547 5.06 28.01 0.88
N LEU A 548 4.86 27.23 1.95
CA LEU A 548 4.25 27.75 3.18
C LEU A 548 5.18 28.72 3.94
N LEU A 549 6.49 28.46 3.95
CA LEU A 549 7.48 29.35 4.56
C LEU A 549 7.64 30.66 3.79
N ASP A 550 7.58 30.61 2.46
CA ASP A 550 7.72 31.78 1.58
C ASP A 550 6.43 32.60 1.45
N LEU A 551 5.30 32.08 1.94
CA LEU A 551 4.01 32.76 1.86
C LEU A 551 4.04 34.12 2.57
N ASP A 552 3.67 35.17 1.84
CA ASP A 552 3.61 36.54 2.36
C ASP A 552 2.39 36.71 3.28
N ILE A 553 2.65 36.74 4.60
CA ILE A 553 1.63 36.93 5.63
C ILE A 553 0.95 38.32 5.49
N ALA A 554 1.60 39.30 4.86
CA ALA A 554 0.99 40.59 4.63
C ALA A 554 -0.26 40.45 3.74
N SER A 555 -0.18 39.64 2.68
CA SER A 555 -1.27 39.34 1.75
C SER A 555 -2.44 38.55 2.36
N VAL A 556 -2.22 37.87 3.49
CA VAL A 556 -3.22 37.02 4.15
C VAL A 556 -4.28 37.86 4.87
N ALA A 557 -5.54 37.39 4.86
CA ALA A 557 -6.64 38.00 5.60
C ALA A 557 -6.31 38.25 7.08
N LYS A 558 -6.68 39.43 7.60
CA LYS A 558 -6.25 39.90 8.94
C LYS A 558 -6.57 38.92 10.07
N LYS A 559 -7.74 38.25 10.05
CA LYS A 559 -8.13 37.30 11.11
C LYS A 559 -7.44 35.93 10.95
N SER A 560 -6.92 35.62 9.76
CA SER A 560 -6.21 34.38 9.45
C SER A 560 -4.71 34.43 9.77
N LYS A 561 -4.11 35.62 9.90
CA LYS A 561 -2.65 35.80 10.07
C LYS A 561 -2.06 34.95 11.19
N LYS A 562 -2.68 34.96 12.38
CA LYS A 562 -2.21 34.15 13.52
C LYS A 562 -2.15 32.64 13.23
N ARG A 563 -3.07 32.13 12.41
CA ARG A 563 -3.09 30.71 12.03
C ARG A 563 -1.95 30.37 11.07
N PHE A 564 -1.64 31.28 10.15
CA PHE A 564 -0.51 31.14 9.24
C PHE A 564 0.84 31.34 9.95
N GLU A 565 0.92 32.22 10.95
CA GLU A 565 2.12 32.34 11.79
C GLU A 565 2.48 31.00 12.47
N ILE A 566 1.48 30.29 13.00
CA ILE A 566 1.67 28.93 13.54
C ILE A 566 2.13 27.96 12.44
N LEU A 567 1.56 28.04 11.23
CA LEU A 567 1.95 27.18 10.11
C LEU A 567 3.34 27.49 9.56
N LYS A 568 3.91 28.67 9.81
CA LYS A 568 5.28 29.01 9.39
C LYS A 568 6.36 28.46 10.32
N GLU A 569 5.98 27.83 11.42
CA GLU A 569 6.92 27.07 12.25
C GLU A 569 7.23 25.74 11.56
N GLN A 570 8.50 25.48 11.23
CA GLN A 570 8.92 24.26 10.53
C GLN A 570 8.49 22.97 11.25
N THR A 571 8.50 22.98 12.58
CA THR A 571 8.01 21.87 13.41
C THR A 571 6.52 21.59 13.20
N ARG A 572 5.71 22.63 12.95
CA ARG A 572 4.27 22.54 12.72
C ARG A 572 3.96 22.07 11.30
N ILE A 573 4.74 22.51 10.32
CA ILE A 573 4.64 21.97 8.94
C ILE A 573 4.92 20.47 8.96
N ARG A 574 5.97 20.01 9.63
CA ARG A 574 6.27 18.57 9.77
C ARG A 574 5.13 17.78 10.44
N GLN A 575 4.37 18.38 11.35
CA GLN A 575 3.20 17.71 11.96
C GLN A 575 2.08 17.43 10.95
N ILE A 576 1.96 18.20 9.87
CA ILE A 576 0.99 17.94 8.79
C ILE A 576 1.24 16.56 8.16
N PHE A 577 2.50 16.20 7.96
CA PHE A 577 2.87 14.93 7.32
C PHE A 577 2.94 13.76 8.31
N ARG A 578 3.17 14.04 9.60
CA ARG A 578 3.26 13.00 10.66
C ARG A 578 1.90 12.65 11.26
N SER A 579 1.23 13.64 11.85
CA SER A 579 -0.04 13.44 12.56
C SER A 579 -1.28 13.85 11.76
N GLY A 580 -1.08 14.60 10.67
CA GLY A 580 -2.17 15.12 9.86
C GLY A 580 -2.99 16.20 10.55
N PHE A 581 -3.94 16.72 9.79
CA PHE A 581 -5.00 17.58 10.29
C PHE A 581 -6.06 16.75 11.00
N GLN A 582 -6.36 17.07 12.24
CA GLN A 582 -7.49 16.49 12.94
C GLN A 582 -8.78 17.16 12.48
N ILE A 583 -9.76 16.35 12.10
CA ILE A 583 -11.05 16.79 11.57
C ILE A 583 -12.22 16.10 12.26
N GLU A 584 -13.37 16.76 12.23
CA GLU A 584 -14.65 16.19 12.65
C GLU A 584 -15.43 15.72 11.43
N LEU A 585 -15.98 14.51 11.50
CA LEU A 585 -16.78 13.89 10.46
C LEU A 585 -18.28 13.91 10.82
N PRO A 586 -19.19 13.92 9.83
CA PRO A 586 -18.91 13.99 8.40
C PRO A 586 -18.39 15.36 7.93
N LEU A 587 -17.64 15.36 6.82
CA LEU A 587 -17.26 16.56 6.08
C LEU A 587 -18.50 17.13 5.38
N VAL A 588 -19.19 18.07 6.04
CA VAL A 588 -20.35 18.78 5.47
C VAL A 588 -19.93 20.21 5.18
N GLU A 589 -19.93 20.60 3.90
CA GLU A 589 -19.54 21.92 3.37
C GLU A 589 -18.11 22.36 3.77
N ARG A 590 -17.92 22.79 5.02
CA ARG A 590 -16.65 23.23 5.60
C ARG A 590 -16.49 22.75 7.04
N ARG A 591 -15.31 22.24 7.41
CA ARG A 591 -14.96 21.87 8.78
C ARG A 591 -13.66 22.53 9.19
N SER A 592 -13.61 23.05 10.43
CA SER A 592 -12.35 23.50 11.01
C SER A 592 -11.44 22.30 11.21
N ALA A 593 -10.17 22.49 10.90
CA ALA A 593 -9.14 21.48 11.03
C ALA A 593 -7.93 22.07 11.75
N GLY A 594 -7.20 21.22 12.45
CA GLY A 594 -6.07 21.70 13.24
C GLY A 594 -5.02 20.63 13.48
N LEU A 595 -3.86 21.09 13.88
CA LEU A 595 -2.76 20.22 14.31
C LEU A 595 -2.92 19.93 15.80
N LEU A 596 -2.51 18.75 16.24
CA LEU A 596 -2.40 18.46 17.66
C LEU A 596 -1.52 19.52 18.33
N LYS A 597 -1.92 19.97 19.51
CA LYS A 597 -1.10 20.89 20.31
C LYS A 597 0.25 20.24 20.62
N LEU A 598 1.33 21.02 20.62
CA LEU A 598 2.67 20.51 20.91
C LEU A 598 2.68 19.85 22.30
N GLY A 599 3.16 18.61 22.37
CA GLY A 599 3.23 17.82 23.60
C GLY A 599 1.91 17.18 24.05
N GLU A 600 0.83 17.30 23.28
CA GLU A 600 -0.42 16.59 23.54
C GLU A 600 -0.52 15.36 22.62
N GLU A 601 -0.90 14.23 23.19
CA GLU A 601 -1.10 12.96 22.48
C GLU A 601 -2.52 12.86 21.90
N GLN A 602 -2.75 11.85 21.06
CA GLN A 602 -4.12 11.52 20.65
C GLN A 602 -4.95 11.08 21.88
N PRO A 603 -6.25 11.40 21.93
CA PRO A 603 -7.09 10.95 23.03
C PRO A 603 -7.16 9.43 23.09
N GLU A 604 -7.07 8.85 24.29
CA GLU A 604 -7.23 7.39 24.51
C GLU A 604 -8.59 6.81 24.04
N LYS A 605 -9.59 7.68 23.80
CA LYS A 605 -10.94 7.28 23.40
C LYS A 605 -11.30 7.91 22.06
N ASP A 606 -11.71 7.09 21.10
CA ASP A 606 -12.21 7.50 19.78
C ASP A 606 -13.29 8.59 19.78
N SER A 607 -14.07 8.70 20.87
CA SER A 607 -15.15 9.69 21.01
C SER A 607 -14.69 11.03 21.58
N ALA A 608 -13.49 11.10 22.15
CA ALA A 608 -12.95 12.30 22.76
C ALA A 608 -12.39 13.24 21.69
N LYS A 609 -12.65 14.54 21.84
CA LYS A 609 -12.18 15.55 20.90
C LYS A 609 -10.69 15.80 21.09
N PRO A 610 -9.85 15.70 20.04
CA PRO A 610 -8.44 16.01 20.13
C PRO A 610 -8.23 17.50 20.46
N LYS A 611 -7.23 17.80 21.28
CA LYS A 611 -6.83 19.18 21.56
C LYS A 611 -5.98 19.69 20.41
N ILE A 612 -6.54 20.63 19.66
CA ILE A 612 -5.91 21.15 18.45
C ILE A 612 -5.71 22.66 18.49
N ASP A 613 -4.74 23.11 17.71
CA ASP A 613 -4.66 24.48 17.24
C ASP A 613 -5.28 24.56 15.85
N ASN A 614 -6.38 25.31 15.75
CA ASN A 614 -7.11 25.47 14.50
C ASN A 614 -6.27 26.29 13.52
N VAL A 615 -5.63 25.61 12.57
CA VAL A 615 -4.75 26.22 11.57
C VAL A 615 -5.29 26.08 10.15
N ALA A 616 -6.33 25.26 9.96
CA ALA A 616 -6.87 24.95 8.65
C ALA A 616 -8.40 24.84 8.63
N THR A 617 -8.95 24.78 7.42
CA THR A 617 -10.34 24.47 7.11
C THR A 617 -10.35 23.44 5.99
N ILE A 618 -11.00 22.30 6.18
CA ILE A 618 -11.22 21.31 5.11
C ILE A 618 -12.58 21.55 4.47
N VAL A 619 -12.62 21.55 3.15
CA VAL A 619 -13.85 21.60 2.35
C VAL A 619 -13.88 20.44 1.36
N GLU A 620 -15.08 20.07 0.92
CA GLU A 620 -15.26 19.03 -0.09
C GLU A 620 -14.86 19.53 -1.49
N GLY A 621 -14.31 18.65 -2.32
CA GLY A 621 -13.89 18.93 -3.71
C GLY A 621 -14.95 19.53 -4.62
N ARG A 622 -16.24 19.31 -4.32
CA ARG A 622 -17.38 19.86 -5.08
C ARG A 622 -17.58 21.36 -4.86
N VAL A 623 -16.96 21.94 -3.83
CA VAL A 623 -17.05 23.36 -3.51
C VAL A 623 -16.30 24.17 -4.57
N THR A 624 -17.01 25.08 -5.24
CA THR A 624 -16.46 25.91 -6.31
C THR A 624 -15.52 26.98 -5.78
N GLU A 625 -14.66 27.55 -6.63
CA GLU A 625 -13.80 28.68 -6.23
C GLU A 625 -14.61 29.92 -5.84
N GLU A 626 -15.78 30.12 -6.45
CA GLU A 626 -16.71 31.19 -6.06
C GLU A 626 -17.25 30.99 -4.64
N ASP A 627 -17.49 29.75 -4.25
CA ASP A 627 -17.95 29.41 -2.90
C ASP A 627 -16.81 29.50 -1.88
N LEU A 628 -15.59 29.14 -2.28
CA LEU A 628 -14.38 29.38 -1.49
C LEU A 628 -14.17 30.89 -1.24
N ALA A 629 -14.39 31.73 -2.25
CA ALA A 629 -14.24 33.18 -2.13
C ALA A 629 -15.24 33.83 -1.17
N LYS A 630 -16.39 33.16 -0.94
CA LYS A 630 -17.40 33.56 0.06
C LYS A 630 -17.04 33.11 1.48
N LEU A 631 -16.00 32.30 1.67
CA LEU A 631 -15.57 31.91 3.00
C LEU A 631 -15.14 33.16 3.78
N GLU A 632 -15.61 33.24 5.03
CA GLU A 632 -15.26 34.33 5.94
C GLU A 632 -13.74 34.48 6.07
N GLN A 633 -13.26 35.71 6.20
CA GLN A 633 -11.84 36.05 6.41
C GLN A 633 -11.22 35.50 7.72
N ASP A 634 -11.91 34.61 8.44
CA ASP A 634 -11.50 33.95 9.69
C ASP A 634 -11.31 32.42 9.51
N VAL A 635 -10.78 32.03 8.35
CA VAL A 635 -10.40 30.65 8.03
C VAL A 635 -8.87 30.51 7.96
N GLY A 636 -8.34 29.34 8.27
CA GLY A 636 -6.89 29.07 8.17
C GLY A 636 -6.48 28.73 6.74
N LEU A 637 -5.45 27.90 6.60
CA LEU A 637 -5.16 27.21 5.33
C LEU A 637 -6.40 26.42 4.89
N ILE A 638 -6.85 26.58 3.65
CA ILE A 638 -8.02 25.89 3.13
C ILE A 638 -7.55 24.67 2.33
N LEU A 639 -7.99 23.48 2.73
CA LEU A 639 -7.75 22.23 2.01
C LEU A 639 -9.04 21.84 1.30
N ARG A 640 -9.07 21.93 -0.03
CA ARG A 640 -10.15 21.38 -0.85
C ARG A 640 -9.84 19.93 -1.18
N VAL A 641 -10.57 19.01 -0.55
CA VAL A 641 -10.28 17.57 -0.57
C VAL A 641 -11.18 16.84 -1.56
N HIS A 642 -10.57 16.20 -2.54
CA HIS A 642 -11.20 15.32 -3.53
C HIS A 642 -11.02 13.88 -3.09
N SER A 643 -12.10 13.23 -2.65
CA SER A 643 -12.07 11.81 -2.31
C SER A 643 -11.85 10.99 -3.57
N GLU A 644 -10.85 10.11 -3.58
CA GLU A 644 -10.72 9.08 -4.60
C GLU A 644 -11.71 7.94 -4.26
N SER A 645 -13.00 8.20 -4.42
CA SER A 645 -13.99 7.13 -4.36
C SER A 645 -14.02 6.41 -5.71
N SER A 646 -13.24 5.32 -5.80
CA SER A 646 -13.34 4.26 -6.81
C SER A 646 -13.05 4.70 -8.26
N GLU A 647 -11.78 4.61 -8.70
CA GLU A 647 -11.48 4.29 -10.12
C GLU A 647 -11.62 2.78 -10.37
#